data_AF-A0A813ZBJ6-F1
#
_entry.id   AF-A0A813ZBJ6-F1
#
_cell.length_a   1.000
_cell.length_b   1.000
_cell.length_c   1.000
_cell.angle_alpha   90.00
_cell.angle_beta   90.00
_cell.angle_gamma   90.00
#
_symmetry.space_group_name_H-M   'P 1'
#
loop_
_entity.id
_entity.type
_entity.pdbx_description
1 polymer ?
#
loop_
_entity_poly.entity_id
_entity_poly.type
_entity_poly.pdbx_seq_one_letter_code
_entity_poly.pdbx_strand_id
1 'polypeptide(L)'
;MFLIVFILIFETDLVFGLKRPVCFINDPCILTDYPYRRICNSLNESLSFNFIKSCLNDYSYLELCYDLKDNYRILDNNSFKSTLTMFENLKLRYSRIRFWNLKGIYLNTFNVNKTSSIINLSFYNSILKIYNSLQINYFSNRNFYTRIYFEDRIVYSEQVDPFLFSNIHVQNLKFSYMSNTFYRKNYIQFKNESSKDPNLKSNIESLILYQVENILINLDLVNKYLFAETIDLLISGKINQIEANVFKELKNLRFLYLDMYFVKGLFHKGLDWLNKINNDLRIDPLNSTDINLNKDRIFHIKIAYDTEQSDSRLLNANDIFPEEDFCLYEKFPFNQMIFLTVDDLEKEYFPNYYNYTCTLKWIQKYNTKYLSYDIRFFYVKNNDFGNFNECDYEYLVKNCKFNTTPIRLDLQILREFIIVFNSIILIFFIPILSLVLILMSIIIYNALKDKKFKNTIYQYLRSYSLLSLTYTILTLLNLLNECSFPTGLICSSVYNNPYVQYYQIIFIDFLSNIIKFALNSNILGFSLHRIYLIEKKHSKFSIIFNKITFRKFCIITLIIGTLINLIQLYTHSLNLLDPSEDYPKTSLLFGDYLTEKIYTIIKSIYLLSNFFNSILFWFLNLIVDVILILKFSSSLEESEKLKCKMNSKIRDLNKGKNMKKRILYLTILNTSLGVFLKFFEIFPSVHAFLVNLIASNFTIENYMQFFLNVICGHLLFHKLMKNVCQLFFIFNILIADLYFLISDSKLRNTFGGFISAFSPSRNQSQMPQSSDSEHFSGLKKIIKNEFIYNFDNFFLK
;
A
#
# COMPACT_ATOMS: atom_id res chain seq x y z
N MET A 1 25.27 -2.63 -30.92
CA MET A 1 23.85 -3.02 -30.74
C MET A 1 23.04 -1.95 -29.99
N PHE A 2 23.44 -1.53 -28.79
CA PHE A 2 22.76 -0.44 -28.03
C PHE A 2 22.73 0.91 -28.78
N LEU A 3 23.80 1.27 -29.51
CA LEU A 3 23.85 2.49 -30.33
C LEU A 3 22.95 2.42 -31.57
N ILE A 4 22.70 1.21 -32.10
CA ILE A 4 21.90 1.00 -33.33
C ILE A 4 20.41 1.11 -33.01
N VAL A 5 19.98 0.64 -31.83
CA VAL A 5 18.62 0.89 -31.31
C VAL A 5 18.41 2.37 -31.02
N PHE A 6 19.45 3.08 -30.56
CA PHE A 6 19.38 4.52 -30.26
C PHE A 6 19.29 5.40 -31.52
N ILE A 7 19.93 5.01 -32.62
CA ILE A 7 19.85 5.71 -33.92
C ILE A 7 18.50 5.47 -34.60
N LEU A 8 17.95 4.25 -34.52
CA LEU A 8 16.62 3.93 -35.08
C LEU A 8 15.46 4.67 -34.37
N ILE A 9 15.65 5.11 -33.12
CA ILE A 9 14.67 5.92 -32.38
C ILE A 9 14.73 7.41 -32.79
N PHE A 10 15.84 7.89 -33.36
CA PHE A 10 16.02 9.31 -33.72
C PHE A 10 15.89 9.61 -35.22
N GLU A 11 15.94 8.61 -36.10
CA GLU A 11 15.75 8.78 -37.56
C GLU A 11 14.29 8.65 -38.05
N THR A 12 13.32 8.47 -37.15
CA THR A 12 11.90 8.59 -37.52
C THR A 12 11.42 10.01 -37.26
N ASP A 13 11.50 10.84 -38.30
CA ASP A 13 10.82 12.13 -38.41
C ASP A 13 9.31 11.94 -38.16
N LEU A 14 8.89 12.13 -36.92
CA LEU A 14 7.50 12.38 -36.59
C LEU A 14 7.38 13.82 -36.11
N VAL A 15 7.25 14.69 -37.12
CA VAL A 15 6.56 15.96 -37.04
C VAL A 15 5.15 15.69 -36.52
N PHE A 16 4.97 15.70 -35.20
CA PHE A 16 3.64 15.81 -34.60
C PHE A 16 3.49 17.18 -33.99
N GLY A 17 2.99 18.10 -34.82
CA GLY A 17 2.11 19.16 -34.35
C GLY A 17 0.83 18.55 -33.78
N LEU A 18 0.92 17.95 -32.59
CA LEU A 18 -0.26 17.57 -31.82
C LEU A 18 -0.65 18.76 -30.95
N LYS A 19 -1.47 19.64 -31.53
CA LYS A 19 -2.45 20.39 -30.75
C LYS A 19 -3.16 19.35 -29.87
N ARG A 20 -2.97 19.44 -28.55
CA ARG A 20 -3.86 18.78 -27.59
C ARG A 20 -5.31 19.00 -28.05
N PRO A 21 -6.19 17.99 -28.09
CA PRO A 21 -7.57 18.26 -27.76
C PRO A 21 -7.59 18.51 -26.24
N VAL A 22 -7.22 19.73 -25.84
CA VAL A 22 -7.86 20.30 -24.67
C VAL A 22 -9.32 20.39 -25.09
N CYS A 23 -10.23 19.76 -24.34
CA CYS A 23 -11.65 20.07 -24.43
C CYS A 23 -11.81 21.55 -24.10
N PHE A 24 -11.60 22.42 -25.09
CA PHE A 24 -12.24 23.72 -25.09
C PHE A 24 -13.71 23.44 -25.32
N ILE A 25 -14.51 24.07 -24.47
CA ILE A 25 -15.94 23.89 -24.23
C ILE A 25 -16.84 24.08 -25.48
N ASN A 26 -16.29 24.23 -26.69
CA ASN A 26 -17.03 24.76 -27.84
C ASN A 26 -17.27 23.83 -29.03
N ASP A 27 -16.79 22.58 -29.06
CA ASP A 27 -17.17 21.62 -30.12
C ASP A 27 -17.48 20.22 -29.55
N PRO A 28 -18.77 19.81 -29.43
CA PRO A 28 -19.17 18.59 -28.75
C PRO A 28 -19.36 17.42 -29.73
N CYS A 29 -18.53 17.25 -30.74
CA CYS A 29 -18.62 16.10 -31.64
C CYS A 29 -17.24 15.72 -32.16
N ILE A 30 -16.70 14.59 -31.68
CA ILE A 30 -16.17 13.47 -32.50
C ILE A 30 -15.24 12.57 -31.65
N LEU A 31 -15.41 11.25 -31.85
CA LEU A 31 -14.70 10.04 -31.34
C LEU A 31 -15.27 9.48 -30.02
N THR A 32 -15.82 8.25 -29.98
CA THR A 32 -15.21 6.95 -30.29
C THR A 32 -16.27 5.85 -30.51
N ASP A 33 -15.88 4.72 -31.13
CA ASP A 33 -16.69 3.57 -31.60
C ASP A 33 -17.37 2.70 -30.51
N TYR A 34 -17.77 3.26 -29.37
CA TYR A 34 -18.47 2.52 -28.31
C TYR A 34 -19.79 3.20 -27.93
N PRO A 35 -20.85 2.45 -27.53
CA PRO A 35 -22.14 3.00 -27.11
C PRO A 35 -22.10 3.73 -25.75
N TYR A 36 -20.90 4.05 -25.26
CA TYR A 36 -20.63 4.65 -23.96
C TYR A 36 -20.15 6.08 -24.13
N ARG A 37 -20.89 7.06 -23.58
CA ARG A 37 -20.46 8.45 -23.51
C ARG A 37 -20.27 8.88 -22.06
N ARG A 38 -19.04 9.30 -21.71
CA ARG A 38 -18.72 9.92 -20.42
C ARG A 38 -18.58 11.42 -20.60
N ILE A 39 -19.31 12.21 -19.81
CA ILE A 39 -19.26 13.67 -19.84
C ILE A 39 -18.87 14.15 -18.44
N CYS A 40 -17.66 14.68 -18.31
CA CYS A 40 -17.16 15.26 -17.06
C CYS A 40 -17.20 16.79 -17.18
N ASN A 41 -18.03 17.46 -16.38
CA ASN A 41 -18.10 18.92 -16.36
C ASN A 41 -17.67 19.46 -15.00
N SER A 42 -16.79 20.46 -15.01
CA SER A 42 -16.54 21.31 -13.85
C SER A 42 -17.66 22.36 -13.77
N LEU A 43 -18.47 22.31 -12.71
CA LEU A 43 -19.56 23.27 -12.50
C LEU A 43 -19.01 24.63 -12.06
N ASN A 44 -18.79 25.54 -13.03
CA ASN A 44 -18.69 26.97 -12.73
C ASN A 44 -20.07 27.63 -12.85
N GLU A 45 -20.41 28.46 -11.86
CA GLU A 45 -21.73 29.11 -11.70
C GLU A 45 -22.21 29.70 -13.04
N SER A 46 -23.48 29.44 -13.40
CA SER A 46 -24.27 30.03 -14.50
C SER A 46 -24.35 29.33 -15.87
N LEU A 47 -23.71 28.18 -16.11
CA LEU A 47 -23.92 27.48 -17.39
C LEU A 47 -25.27 26.74 -17.40
N SER A 48 -26.28 27.36 -18.01
CA SER A 48 -27.46 26.66 -18.49
C SER A 48 -27.03 25.59 -19.50
N PHE A 49 -27.25 24.33 -19.20
CA PHE A 49 -26.90 23.20 -20.04
C PHE A 49 -27.79 23.14 -21.30
N ASN A 50 -27.53 23.98 -22.29
CA ASN A 50 -28.10 23.84 -23.62
C ASN A 50 -27.29 22.81 -24.42
N PHE A 51 -27.44 21.54 -24.08
CA PHE A 51 -26.93 20.46 -24.93
C PHE A 51 -27.79 20.33 -26.18
N ILE A 52 -27.14 20.12 -27.33
CA ILE A 52 -27.83 19.81 -28.58
C ILE A 52 -28.52 18.44 -28.42
N LYS A 53 -29.84 18.49 -28.21
CA LYS A 53 -30.74 17.33 -28.02
C LYS A 53 -30.58 16.24 -29.09
N SER A 54 -30.11 16.58 -30.29
CA SER A 54 -29.93 15.63 -31.38
C SER A 54 -28.80 14.63 -31.15
N CYS A 55 -27.81 14.91 -30.29
CA CYS A 55 -26.66 14.03 -30.11
C CYS A 55 -26.81 12.98 -29.00
N LEU A 56 -27.87 13.01 -28.19
CA LEU A 56 -27.98 12.15 -27.00
C LEU A 56 -29.02 11.02 -27.14
N ASN A 57 -29.85 11.04 -28.18
CA ASN A 57 -30.90 10.03 -28.38
C ASN A 57 -30.38 8.65 -28.82
N ASP A 58 -29.15 8.58 -29.33
CA ASP A 58 -28.60 7.34 -29.90
C ASP A 58 -27.81 6.48 -28.90
N TYR A 59 -27.62 6.94 -27.65
CA TYR A 59 -26.80 6.24 -26.66
C TYR A 59 -27.64 5.43 -25.67
N SER A 60 -27.22 4.19 -25.41
CA SER A 60 -27.86 3.30 -24.43
C SER A 60 -27.37 3.53 -22.99
N TYR A 61 -26.16 4.10 -22.84
CA TYR A 61 -25.51 4.39 -21.56
C TYR A 61 -24.92 5.81 -21.55
N LEU A 62 -25.26 6.58 -20.52
CA LEU A 62 -24.68 7.90 -20.27
C LEU A 62 -24.09 7.97 -18.86
N GLU A 63 -22.83 8.40 -18.77
CA GLU A 63 -22.19 8.70 -17.50
C GLU A 63 -21.90 10.20 -17.38
N LEU A 64 -22.47 10.85 -16.36
CA LEU A 64 -22.18 12.23 -16.01
C LEU A 64 -21.30 12.28 -14.76
N CYS A 65 -20.20 13.02 -14.83
CA CYS A 65 -19.32 13.27 -13.70
C CYS A 65 -19.32 14.77 -13.35
N TYR A 66 -19.62 15.08 -12.10
CA TYR A 66 -19.59 16.43 -11.54
C TYR A 66 -18.42 16.54 -10.56
N ASP A 67 -17.43 17.35 -10.92
CA ASP A 67 -16.31 17.70 -10.04
C ASP A 67 -16.45 19.15 -9.58
N LEU A 68 -16.72 19.33 -8.28
CA LEU A 68 -16.91 20.63 -7.64
C LEU A 68 -15.55 21.16 -7.16
N LYS A 69 -14.74 21.69 -8.09
CA LYS A 69 -13.34 22.09 -7.84
C LYS A 69 -13.15 23.28 -6.92
N ASP A 70 -14.14 24.19 -6.82
CA ASP A 70 -13.98 25.45 -6.09
C ASP A 70 -15.09 25.62 -5.03
N ASN A 71 -14.67 25.69 -3.76
CA ASN A 71 -15.48 25.95 -2.57
C ASN A 71 -16.64 24.99 -2.31
N TYR A 72 -16.45 23.96 -1.48
CA TYR A 72 -17.40 23.47 -0.45
C TYR A 72 -18.90 23.77 -0.67
N ARG A 73 -19.46 23.42 -1.84
CA ARG A 73 -20.83 23.81 -2.18
C ARG A 73 -21.81 22.78 -1.63
N ILE A 74 -22.88 23.31 -1.05
CA ILE A 74 -24.11 22.56 -0.83
C ILE A 74 -24.84 22.60 -2.17
N LEU A 75 -25.15 21.44 -2.74
CA LEU A 75 -26.00 21.37 -3.93
C LEU A 75 -27.39 21.87 -3.52
N ASP A 76 -27.78 23.05 -4.03
CA ASP A 76 -29.09 23.64 -3.78
C ASP A 76 -30.14 23.10 -4.76
N ASN A 77 -31.41 23.30 -4.41
CA ASN A 77 -32.53 22.72 -5.15
C ASN A 77 -32.60 23.22 -6.62
N ASN A 78 -32.17 24.45 -6.88
CA ASN A 78 -32.29 25.10 -8.19
C ASN A 78 -31.25 24.61 -9.21
N SER A 79 -29.98 24.55 -8.79
CA SER A 79 -28.90 24.04 -9.65
C SER A 79 -29.14 22.58 -10.05
N PHE A 80 -29.56 21.75 -9.10
CA PHE A 80 -29.83 20.35 -9.35
C PHE A 80 -31.07 20.11 -10.23
N LYS A 81 -32.16 20.87 -10.01
CA LYS A 81 -33.39 20.77 -10.80
C LYS A 81 -33.14 21.04 -12.29
N SER A 82 -32.28 22.01 -12.63
CA SER A 82 -31.93 22.31 -14.02
C SER A 82 -31.24 21.14 -14.73
N THR A 83 -30.35 20.43 -14.02
CA THR A 83 -29.69 19.22 -14.52
C THR A 83 -30.67 18.07 -14.71
N LEU A 84 -31.64 17.91 -13.82
CA LEU A 84 -32.64 16.86 -13.90
C LEU A 84 -33.64 17.05 -15.04
N THR A 85 -34.10 18.29 -15.28
CA THR A 85 -34.98 18.58 -16.41
C THR A 85 -34.36 18.22 -17.76
N MET A 86 -33.02 18.17 -17.84
CA MET A 86 -32.31 17.64 -19.01
C MET A 86 -32.48 16.12 -19.13
N PHE A 87 -32.39 15.37 -18.03
CA PHE A 87 -32.58 13.91 -18.01
C PHE A 87 -34.00 13.47 -18.37
N GLU A 88 -35.01 14.20 -17.90
CA GLU A 88 -36.42 13.90 -18.19
C GLU A 88 -36.72 13.87 -19.70
N ASN A 89 -35.90 14.56 -20.50
CA ASN A 89 -36.05 14.62 -21.95
C ASN A 89 -35.26 13.53 -22.72
N LEU A 90 -34.43 12.73 -22.04
CA LEU A 90 -33.56 11.73 -22.66
C LEU A 90 -34.09 10.31 -22.44
N LYS A 91 -34.24 9.53 -23.52
CA LYS A 91 -34.66 8.11 -23.45
C LYS A 91 -33.47 7.17 -23.18
N LEU A 92 -32.81 7.33 -22.04
CA LEU A 92 -31.65 6.50 -21.69
C LEU A 92 -32.09 5.21 -21.00
N ARG A 93 -31.50 4.05 -21.34
CA ARG A 93 -31.74 2.80 -20.59
C ARG A 93 -31.00 2.79 -19.25
N TYR A 94 -29.78 3.34 -19.24
CA TYR A 94 -28.91 3.36 -18.07
C TYR A 94 -28.31 4.75 -17.90
N SER A 95 -28.34 5.27 -16.67
CA SER A 95 -27.66 6.51 -16.32
C SER A 95 -26.79 6.31 -15.08
N ARG A 96 -25.55 6.80 -15.16
CA ARG A 96 -24.65 6.88 -13.99
C ARG A 96 -24.29 8.34 -13.75
N ILE A 97 -24.49 8.80 -12.53
CA ILE A 97 -24.16 10.17 -12.11
C ILE A 97 -23.17 10.06 -10.96
N ARG A 98 -21.97 10.61 -11.14
CA ARG A 98 -20.92 10.66 -10.11
C ARG A 98 -20.72 12.08 -9.62
N PHE A 99 -20.75 12.28 -8.31
CA PHE A 99 -20.42 13.53 -7.64
C PHE A 99 -19.10 13.39 -6.90
N TRP A 100 -18.18 14.33 -7.10
CA TRP A 100 -16.90 14.38 -6.39
C TRP A 100 -16.85 15.61 -5.48
N ASN A 101 -16.29 15.46 -4.27
CA ASN A 101 -15.99 16.54 -3.32
C ASN A 101 -17.22 17.32 -2.80
N LEU A 102 -18.38 16.67 -2.67
CA LEU A 102 -19.62 17.35 -2.27
C LEU A 102 -19.72 17.50 -0.73
N LYS A 103 -19.92 18.72 -0.20
CA LYS A 103 -19.93 18.96 1.27
C LYS A 103 -21.28 18.68 1.95
N GLY A 104 -22.36 18.65 1.18
CA GLY A 104 -23.71 18.45 1.70
C GLY A 104 -24.73 18.55 0.58
N ILE A 105 -25.85 17.87 0.78
CA ILE A 105 -26.96 17.82 -0.17
C ILE A 105 -28.14 18.51 0.49
N TYR A 106 -28.61 19.62 -0.07
CA TYR A 106 -29.85 20.27 0.36
C TYR A 106 -30.91 20.09 -0.73
N LEU A 107 -31.54 18.91 -0.72
CA LEU A 107 -32.58 18.57 -1.67
C LEU A 107 -33.92 18.60 -0.95
N ASN A 108 -34.77 19.55 -1.34
CA ASN A 108 -36.14 19.60 -0.84
C ASN A 108 -37.05 18.69 -1.68
N THR A 109 -36.79 18.54 -2.99
CA THR A 109 -37.61 17.70 -3.88
C THR A 109 -36.81 17.17 -5.06
N PHE A 110 -36.81 15.86 -5.27
CA PHE A 110 -36.28 15.22 -6.48
C PHE A 110 -37.46 14.68 -7.30
N ASN A 111 -37.64 15.14 -8.53
CA ASN A 111 -38.63 14.57 -9.43
C ASN A 111 -37.88 13.99 -10.62
N VAL A 112 -38.08 12.71 -10.92
CA VAL A 112 -37.54 12.05 -12.10
C VAL A 112 -38.70 11.56 -12.96
N ASN A 113 -38.97 12.26 -14.06
CA ASN A 113 -39.90 11.77 -15.07
C ASN A 113 -39.24 10.73 -16.01
N LYS A 114 -39.53 9.45 -15.71
CA LYS A 114 -40.14 8.45 -16.61
C LYS A 114 -39.44 7.86 -17.85
N THR A 115 -38.11 7.75 -17.97
CA THR A 115 -37.52 7.03 -19.14
C THR A 115 -36.42 6.00 -18.87
N SER A 116 -35.67 6.05 -17.76
CA SER A 116 -34.55 5.12 -17.53
C SER A 116 -34.86 4.00 -16.55
N SER A 117 -34.54 2.75 -16.90
CA SER A 117 -34.78 1.60 -16.03
C SER A 117 -33.88 1.58 -14.79
N ILE A 118 -32.66 2.11 -14.88
CA ILE A 118 -31.68 2.10 -13.77
C ILE A 118 -30.93 3.44 -13.68
N ILE A 119 -30.87 4.01 -12.48
CA ILE A 119 -30.12 5.22 -12.14
C ILE A 119 -29.09 4.88 -11.07
N ASN A 120 -27.80 5.04 -11.39
CA ASN A 120 -26.70 4.88 -10.45
C ASN A 120 -26.22 6.26 -9.98
N LEU A 121 -26.41 6.59 -8.71
CA LEU A 121 -25.85 7.77 -8.07
C LEU A 121 -24.61 7.35 -7.28
N SER A 122 -23.45 7.93 -7.57
CA SER A 122 -22.22 7.67 -6.83
C SER A 122 -21.67 8.98 -6.25
N PHE A 123 -21.34 8.99 -4.97
CA PHE A 123 -20.75 10.13 -4.27
C PHE A 123 -19.33 9.75 -3.84
N TYR A 124 -18.35 10.61 -4.15
CA TYR A 124 -16.93 10.43 -3.84
C TYR A 124 -16.39 11.63 -3.05
N ASN A 125 -15.53 11.39 -2.06
CA ASN A 125 -14.90 12.41 -1.20
C ASN A 125 -15.89 13.43 -0.61
N SER A 126 -17.10 12.99 -0.29
CA SER A 126 -18.21 13.87 0.04
C SER A 126 -18.45 13.93 1.56
N ILE A 127 -18.74 15.10 2.12
CA ILE A 127 -19.25 15.23 3.49
C ILE A 127 -20.77 15.11 3.41
N LEU A 128 -21.33 14.15 4.13
CA LEU A 128 -22.77 13.93 4.12
C LEU A 128 -23.40 14.73 5.26
N LYS A 129 -23.68 16.01 4.99
CA LYS A 129 -24.56 16.83 5.83
C LYS A 129 -25.93 16.93 5.16
N ILE A 130 -26.92 16.29 5.76
CA ILE A 130 -28.28 16.24 5.24
C ILE A 130 -29.17 16.98 6.21
N TYR A 131 -29.65 18.14 5.77
CA TYR A 131 -30.32 19.09 6.64
C TYR A 131 -31.84 19.01 6.58
N ASN A 132 -32.45 18.29 5.62
CA ASN A 132 -33.89 18.16 5.45
C ASN A 132 -34.31 16.86 4.74
N SER A 133 -35.56 16.43 4.96
CA SER A 133 -36.22 15.30 4.30
C SER A 133 -36.25 15.47 2.78
N LEU A 134 -35.72 14.49 2.06
CA LEU A 134 -35.71 14.47 0.60
C LEU A 134 -36.99 13.79 0.12
N GLN A 135 -37.97 14.57 -0.36
CA GLN A 135 -39.17 13.99 -0.97
C GLN A 135 -38.90 13.69 -2.44
N ILE A 136 -38.86 12.39 -2.79
CA ILE A 136 -38.83 11.97 -4.20
C ILE A 136 -40.23 11.58 -4.62
N ASN A 137 -40.88 12.44 -5.42
CA ASN A 137 -42.20 12.13 -5.94
C ASN A 137 -42.07 11.42 -7.30
N TYR A 138 -42.22 10.10 -7.31
CA TYR A 138 -42.26 9.31 -8.54
C TYR A 138 -43.67 9.32 -9.15
N PHE A 139 -43.80 9.86 -10.36
CA PHE A 139 -45.04 9.83 -11.13
C PHE A 139 -45.17 8.57 -12.01
N SER A 140 -44.99 7.35 -11.47
CA SER A 140 -45.40 6.15 -12.22
C SER A 140 -45.48 4.83 -11.43
N ASN A 141 -46.47 4.02 -11.81
CA ASN A 141 -46.58 2.59 -11.51
C ASN A 141 -45.57 1.78 -12.37
N ARG A 142 -44.57 1.18 -11.70
CA ARG A 142 -43.76 -0.02 -12.07
C ARG A 142 -42.33 0.17 -12.63
N ASN A 143 -41.40 -0.54 -11.97
CA ASN A 143 -40.08 -1.03 -12.40
C ASN A 143 -38.91 -0.03 -12.60
N PHE A 144 -38.80 0.99 -11.74
CA PHE A 144 -37.58 1.81 -11.66
C PHE A 144 -36.68 1.31 -10.53
N TYR A 145 -35.39 1.11 -10.81
CA TYR A 145 -34.39 0.71 -9.81
C TYR A 145 -33.35 1.81 -9.65
N THR A 146 -33.17 2.31 -8.43
CA THR A 146 -32.12 3.28 -8.10
C THR A 146 -31.01 2.57 -7.35
N ARG A 147 -29.75 2.81 -7.72
CA ARG A 147 -28.58 2.39 -6.94
C ARG A 147 -27.86 3.62 -6.43
N ILE A 148 -27.60 3.66 -5.14
CA ILE A 148 -26.98 4.80 -4.46
C ILE A 148 -25.71 4.29 -3.80
N TYR A 149 -24.58 4.87 -4.19
CA TYR A 149 -23.24 4.48 -3.79
C TYR A 149 -22.55 5.64 -3.09
N PHE A 150 -22.21 5.45 -1.83
CA PHE A 150 -21.38 6.36 -1.04
C PHE A 150 -19.96 5.76 -0.99
N GLU A 151 -19.09 6.20 -1.89
CA GLU A 151 -17.74 5.65 -2.12
C GLU A 151 -16.63 6.66 -1.73
N ASP A 152 -15.45 6.16 -1.36
CA ASP A 152 -14.21 6.91 -1.06
C ASP A 152 -14.29 8.17 -0.16
N ARG A 153 -13.66 8.10 1.02
CA ARG A 153 -13.44 9.24 1.95
C ARG A 153 -14.69 10.06 2.26
N ILE A 154 -15.85 9.40 2.37
CA ILE A 154 -17.06 10.08 2.81
C ILE A 154 -16.98 10.34 4.31
N VAL A 155 -17.30 11.56 4.72
CA VAL A 155 -17.41 11.92 6.13
C VAL A 155 -18.88 11.91 6.51
N TYR A 156 -19.28 10.94 7.31
CA TYR A 156 -20.60 10.85 7.91
C TYR A 156 -20.62 11.74 9.15
N SER A 157 -21.23 12.91 9.02
CA SER A 157 -21.37 13.85 10.12
C SER A 157 -22.84 13.91 10.53
N GLU A 158 -23.15 13.37 11.70
CA GLU A 158 -24.47 13.38 12.38
C GLU A 158 -25.40 12.19 12.08
N GLN A 159 -26.48 12.09 12.86
CA GLN A 159 -27.54 11.11 12.63
C GLN A 159 -28.31 11.49 11.36
N VAL A 160 -28.29 10.62 10.36
CA VAL A 160 -28.97 10.81 9.08
C VAL A 160 -30.47 10.70 9.30
N ASP A 161 -31.22 11.64 8.74
CA ASP A 161 -32.68 11.60 8.74
C ASP A 161 -33.17 10.45 7.83
N PRO A 162 -33.91 9.44 8.36
CA PRO A 162 -34.40 8.32 7.56
C PRO A 162 -35.37 8.76 6.45
N PHE A 163 -36.02 9.92 6.55
CA PHE A 163 -36.92 10.43 5.49
C PHE A 163 -36.21 10.67 4.16
N LEU A 164 -34.87 10.74 4.15
CA LEU A 164 -34.05 10.81 2.95
C LEU A 164 -34.39 9.74 1.91
N PHE A 165 -34.75 8.53 2.34
CA PHE A 165 -35.06 7.41 1.45
C PHE A 165 -36.55 7.08 1.39
N SER A 166 -37.40 7.94 1.97
CA SER A 166 -38.85 7.74 1.94
C SER A 166 -39.39 7.83 0.51
N ASN A 167 -40.31 6.93 0.16
CA ASN A 167 -40.95 6.88 -1.16
C ASN A 167 -40.01 6.59 -2.35
N ILE A 168 -38.76 6.19 -2.10
CA ILE A 168 -37.83 5.75 -3.15
C ILE A 168 -37.78 4.22 -3.19
N HIS A 169 -37.81 3.68 -4.40
CA HIS A 169 -37.38 2.31 -4.64
C HIS A 169 -35.87 2.27 -4.91
N VAL A 170 -35.11 1.82 -3.91
CA VAL A 170 -33.66 1.71 -3.97
C VAL A 170 -33.32 0.22 -4.06
N GLN A 171 -32.77 -0.20 -5.20
CA GLN A 171 -32.29 -1.56 -5.36
C GLN A 171 -31.08 -1.80 -4.46
N ASN A 172 -30.05 -0.95 -4.58
CA ASN A 172 -28.80 -1.09 -3.82
C ASN A 172 -28.45 0.23 -3.15
N LEU A 173 -28.27 0.20 -1.83
CA LEU A 173 -27.71 1.30 -1.04
C LEU A 173 -26.35 0.88 -0.48
N LYS A 174 -25.25 1.43 -1.01
CA LYS A 174 -23.89 1.10 -0.58
C LYS A 174 -23.27 2.24 0.24
N PHE A 175 -22.69 1.89 1.38
CA PHE A 175 -21.86 2.77 2.21
C PHE A 175 -20.45 2.18 2.32
N SER A 176 -19.43 2.92 1.90
CA SER A 176 -18.04 2.50 1.96
C SER A 176 -17.27 3.18 3.11
N TYR A 177 -16.20 2.51 3.60
CA TYR A 177 -15.20 3.05 4.54
C TYR A 177 -15.75 3.55 5.89
N MET A 178 -16.67 2.80 6.51
CA MET A 178 -17.17 3.09 7.87
C MET A 178 -16.25 2.49 8.95
N SER A 179 -15.87 3.27 9.96
CA SER A 179 -15.00 2.81 11.06
C SER A 179 -15.40 3.42 12.40
N ASN A 180 -15.20 2.66 13.48
CA ASN A 180 -15.42 3.11 14.87
C ASN A 180 -14.10 3.34 15.65
N THR A 181 -12.94 3.23 15.01
CA THR A 181 -11.64 3.30 15.69
C THR A 181 -11.24 4.74 16.07
N PHE A 182 -10.32 4.88 17.05
CA PHE A 182 -9.79 6.16 17.55
C PHE A 182 -9.34 7.12 16.43
N TYR A 183 -8.88 6.57 15.30
CA TYR A 183 -8.34 7.33 14.18
C TYR A 183 -9.42 7.78 13.16
N ARG A 184 -10.63 7.20 13.17
CA ARG A 184 -11.69 7.46 12.17
C ARG A 184 -13.09 7.30 12.75
N LYS A 185 -13.59 8.28 13.51
CA LYS A 185 -15.00 8.33 13.95
C LYS A 185 -15.95 8.62 12.76
N ASN A 186 -15.94 7.74 11.77
CA ASN A 186 -16.71 7.85 10.55
C ASN A 186 -17.76 6.74 10.54
N TYR A 187 -18.84 6.98 11.27
CA TYR A 187 -19.91 6.01 11.47
C TYR A 187 -21.25 6.63 11.06
N ILE A 188 -22.16 5.78 10.58
CA ILE A 188 -23.51 6.18 10.19
C ILE A 188 -24.47 5.73 11.27
N GLN A 189 -25.35 6.63 11.69
CA GLN A 189 -26.52 6.31 12.49
C GLN A 189 -27.72 7.00 11.88
N PHE A 190 -28.87 6.36 11.95
CA PHE A 190 -30.14 6.95 11.55
C PHE A 190 -30.94 7.31 12.79
N LYS A 191 -31.63 8.46 12.74
CA LYS A 191 -32.51 8.86 13.85
C LYS A 191 -33.62 7.83 14.04
N ASN A 192 -33.82 7.39 15.28
CA ASN A 192 -34.87 6.43 15.65
C ASN A 192 -36.21 7.14 15.98
N GLU A 193 -36.48 8.29 15.36
CA GLU A 193 -37.62 9.16 15.67
C GLU A 193 -38.94 8.67 15.03
N SER A 194 -38.89 7.67 14.15
CA SER A 194 -40.00 7.25 13.27
C SER A 194 -41.00 6.25 13.86
N SER A 195 -41.05 6.05 15.18
CA SER A 195 -42.13 5.22 15.76
C SER A 195 -43.55 5.79 15.59
N LYS A 196 -43.70 7.02 15.06
CA LYS A 196 -45.00 7.70 14.93
C LYS A 196 -45.42 8.09 13.51
N ASP A 197 -44.55 8.06 12.51
CA ASP A 197 -44.93 8.48 11.15
C ASP A 197 -45.17 7.28 10.23
N PRO A 198 -46.43 6.87 10.00
CA PRO A 198 -46.76 5.76 9.10
C PRO A 198 -46.38 6.01 7.63
N ASN A 199 -45.97 7.23 7.28
CA ASN A 199 -45.57 7.59 5.93
C ASN A 199 -44.10 7.28 5.62
N LEU A 200 -43.29 6.89 6.62
CA LEU A 200 -41.93 6.43 6.37
C LEU A 200 -41.96 5.00 5.80
N LYS A 201 -42.28 4.90 4.51
CA LYS A 201 -42.14 3.67 3.71
C LYS A 201 -40.98 3.87 2.74
N SER A 202 -39.85 3.26 3.06
CA SER A 202 -38.72 3.12 2.15
C SER A 202 -38.73 1.71 1.59
N ASN A 203 -38.43 1.60 0.29
CA ASN A 203 -38.38 0.32 -0.39
C ASN A 203 -36.93 0.08 -0.83
N ILE A 204 -36.08 -0.25 0.16
CA ILE A 204 -34.65 -0.52 -0.04
C ILE A 204 -34.48 -2.04 -0.10
N GLU A 205 -34.21 -2.61 -1.27
CA GLU A 205 -34.08 -4.07 -1.46
C GLU A 205 -32.75 -4.61 -0.91
N SER A 206 -31.63 -3.91 -1.13
CA SER A 206 -30.29 -4.32 -0.73
C SER A 206 -29.51 -3.21 -0.02
N LEU A 207 -28.95 -3.52 1.15
CA LEU A 207 -28.02 -2.68 1.90
C LEU A 207 -26.61 -3.27 1.82
N ILE A 208 -25.64 -2.45 1.43
CA ILE A 208 -24.25 -2.86 1.25
C ILE A 208 -23.35 -2.00 2.14
N LEU A 209 -22.69 -2.60 3.12
CA LEU A 209 -21.70 -1.98 3.97
C LEU A 209 -20.32 -2.47 3.50
N TYR A 210 -19.56 -1.60 2.84
CA TYR A 210 -18.34 -1.97 2.14
C TYR A 210 -17.08 -1.45 2.86
N GLN A 211 -16.06 -2.29 2.97
CA GLN A 211 -14.80 -1.97 3.65
C GLN A 211 -15.00 -1.36 5.05
N VAL A 212 -15.84 -1.99 5.87
CA VAL A 212 -16.09 -1.57 7.25
C VAL A 212 -14.97 -2.01 8.19
N GLU A 213 -14.76 -1.26 9.28
CA GLU A 213 -13.72 -1.58 10.26
C GLU A 213 -14.20 -1.39 11.70
N ASN A 214 -14.28 -2.50 12.44
CA ASN A 214 -14.75 -2.57 13.82
C ASN A 214 -16.15 -1.95 14.04
N ILE A 215 -17.04 -2.08 13.05
CA ILE A 215 -18.39 -1.53 13.13
C ILE A 215 -19.27 -2.33 14.11
N LEU A 216 -20.11 -1.64 14.88
CA LEU A 216 -21.18 -2.24 15.66
C LEU A 216 -22.45 -2.20 14.82
N ILE A 217 -23.03 -3.37 14.52
CA ILE A 217 -24.31 -3.45 13.82
C ILE A 217 -25.41 -3.44 14.88
N ASN A 218 -26.11 -2.32 14.96
CA ASN A 218 -27.22 -2.07 15.88
C ASN A 218 -28.44 -1.51 15.14
N LEU A 219 -29.52 -1.27 15.88
CA LEU A 219 -30.76 -0.72 15.31
C LEU A 219 -30.63 0.75 14.87
N ASP A 220 -29.61 1.48 15.32
CA ASP A 220 -29.36 2.84 14.83
C ASP A 220 -28.74 2.82 13.43
N LEU A 221 -27.84 1.87 13.16
CA LEU A 221 -27.26 1.67 11.83
C LEU A 221 -28.26 1.01 10.87
N VAL A 222 -28.96 -0.03 11.33
CA VAL A 222 -29.95 -0.76 10.54
C VAL A 222 -31.34 -0.43 11.07
N ASN A 223 -31.74 0.83 10.85
CA ASN A 223 -33.05 1.33 11.26
C ASN A 223 -34.19 0.48 10.70
N LYS A 224 -34.98 -0.09 11.59
CA LYS A 224 -36.03 -1.05 11.25
C LYS A 224 -37.13 -0.51 10.34
N TYR A 225 -37.39 0.79 10.36
CA TYR A 225 -38.40 1.40 9.49
C TYR A 225 -37.82 1.67 8.11
N LEU A 226 -36.55 2.10 8.07
CA LEU A 226 -35.85 2.39 6.83
C LEU A 226 -35.54 1.13 6.01
N PHE A 227 -35.17 0.05 6.69
CA PHE A 227 -34.74 -1.20 6.06
C PHE A 227 -35.77 -2.33 6.21
N ALA A 228 -37.04 -2.01 6.48
CA ALA A 228 -38.10 -2.98 6.66
C ALA A 228 -38.26 -3.93 5.45
N GLU A 229 -38.07 -3.40 4.24
CA GLU A 229 -38.19 -4.11 2.96
C GLU A 229 -36.86 -4.70 2.46
N THR A 230 -35.78 -4.59 3.23
CA THR A 230 -34.46 -5.08 2.82
C THR A 230 -34.40 -6.61 2.82
N ILE A 231 -34.05 -7.16 1.66
CA ILE A 231 -33.92 -8.59 1.37
C ILE A 231 -32.46 -9.02 1.51
N ASP A 232 -31.53 -8.18 1.06
CA ASP A 232 -30.09 -8.47 1.05
C ASP A 232 -29.31 -7.50 1.94
N LEU A 233 -28.44 -8.02 2.80
CA LEU A 233 -27.46 -7.25 3.54
C LEU A 233 -26.06 -7.78 3.25
N LEU A 234 -25.24 -6.99 2.56
CA LEU A 234 -23.84 -7.32 2.31
C LEU A 234 -22.93 -6.52 3.23
N ILE A 235 -22.00 -7.20 3.89
CA ILE A 235 -21.02 -6.56 4.77
C ILE A 235 -19.64 -7.08 4.41
N SER A 236 -18.85 -6.24 3.74
CA SER A 236 -17.43 -6.44 3.49
C SER A 236 -16.62 -5.67 4.53
N GLY A 237 -15.69 -6.34 5.22
CA GLY A 237 -14.87 -5.77 6.29
C GLY A 237 -15.09 -6.36 7.69
N LYS A 238 -14.42 -5.76 8.69
CA LYS A 238 -14.37 -6.26 10.08
C LYS A 238 -15.56 -5.77 10.89
N ILE A 239 -16.43 -6.70 11.27
CA ILE A 239 -17.55 -6.43 12.19
C ILE A 239 -17.07 -6.64 13.62
N ASN A 240 -17.31 -5.65 14.48
CA ASN A 240 -16.99 -5.80 15.89
C ASN A 240 -18.01 -6.70 16.59
N GLN A 241 -19.29 -6.39 16.44
CA GLN A 241 -20.40 -7.11 17.07
C GLN A 241 -21.68 -6.83 16.29
N ILE A 242 -22.61 -7.80 16.33
CA ILE A 242 -23.99 -7.63 15.90
C ILE A 242 -24.87 -7.71 17.15
N GLU A 243 -25.68 -6.68 17.41
CA GLU A 243 -26.62 -6.71 18.52
C GLU A 243 -27.70 -7.76 18.29
N ALA A 244 -28.08 -8.48 19.36
CA ALA A 244 -28.93 -9.66 19.26
C ALA A 244 -30.28 -9.39 18.56
N ASN A 245 -30.84 -8.19 18.71
CA ASN A 245 -32.19 -7.89 18.25
C ASN A 245 -32.25 -7.26 16.85
N VAL A 246 -31.12 -6.98 16.18
CA VAL A 246 -31.10 -6.24 14.90
C VAL A 246 -31.94 -6.94 13.84
N PHE A 247 -31.66 -8.22 13.59
CA PHE A 247 -32.33 -8.97 12.52
C PHE A 247 -33.74 -9.42 12.89
N LYS A 248 -34.12 -9.37 14.16
CA LYS A 248 -35.50 -9.64 14.58
C LYS A 248 -36.49 -8.64 13.98
N GLU A 249 -36.07 -7.39 13.82
CA GLU A 249 -36.92 -6.33 13.28
C GLU A 249 -36.96 -6.31 11.74
N LEU A 250 -36.01 -6.97 11.05
CA LEU A 250 -35.89 -7.03 9.59
C LEU A 250 -36.52 -8.31 9.02
N LYS A 251 -37.86 -8.38 9.04
CA LYS A 251 -38.61 -9.60 8.69
C LYS A 251 -38.41 -10.08 7.25
N ASN A 252 -38.08 -9.16 6.34
CA ASN A 252 -37.91 -9.46 4.91
C ASN A 252 -36.46 -9.81 4.55
N LEU A 253 -35.51 -9.68 5.49
CA LEU A 253 -34.11 -10.02 5.23
C LEU A 253 -34.00 -11.52 5.00
N ARG A 254 -33.45 -11.90 3.84
CA ARG A 254 -33.25 -13.29 3.41
C ARG A 254 -31.80 -13.64 3.20
N PHE A 255 -30.94 -12.68 2.85
CA PHE A 255 -29.53 -12.93 2.60
C PHE A 255 -28.64 -11.98 3.39
N LEU A 256 -27.65 -12.56 4.06
CA LEU A 256 -26.59 -11.87 4.78
C LEU A 256 -25.24 -12.29 4.19
N TYR A 257 -24.59 -11.41 3.46
CA TYR A 257 -23.27 -11.65 2.91
C TYR A 257 -22.21 -11.12 3.88
N LEU A 258 -21.26 -11.97 4.26
CA LEU A 258 -20.19 -11.66 5.20
C LEU A 258 -18.83 -11.88 4.54
N ASP A 259 -17.90 -10.99 4.87
CA ASP A 259 -16.52 -11.07 4.41
C ASP A 259 -15.80 -12.32 4.95
N MET A 260 -15.29 -13.15 4.04
CA MET A 260 -14.57 -14.38 4.35
C MET A 260 -13.37 -14.18 5.28
N TYR A 261 -12.67 -13.04 5.21
CA TYR A 261 -11.50 -12.80 6.05
C TYR A 261 -11.86 -12.51 7.51
N PHE A 262 -13.06 -11.97 7.77
CA PHE A 262 -13.44 -11.48 9.09
C PHE A 262 -14.54 -12.29 9.77
N VAL A 263 -15.29 -13.11 9.02
CA VAL A 263 -16.43 -13.87 9.52
C VAL A 263 -16.07 -14.80 10.67
N LYS A 264 -14.90 -15.45 10.62
CA LYS A 264 -14.43 -16.33 11.71
C LYS A 264 -14.29 -15.57 13.03
N GLY A 265 -13.67 -14.39 12.98
CA GLY A 265 -13.53 -13.51 14.15
C GLY A 265 -14.87 -13.00 14.68
N LEU A 266 -15.84 -12.76 13.79
CA LEU A 266 -17.21 -12.41 14.20
C LEU A 266 -17.90 -13.58 14.92
N PHE A 267 -17.87 -14.79 14.35
CA PHE A 267 -18.54 -15.94 14.95
C PHE A 267 -17.94 -16.33 16.30
N HIS A 268 -16.62 -16.22 16.45
CA HIS A 268 -15.91 -16.45 17.72
C HIS A 268 -16.36 -15.51 18.84
N LYS A 269 -16.89 -14.32 18.50
CA LYS A 269 -17.45 -13.38 19.49
C LYS A 269 -18.88 -13.73 19.93
N GLY A 270 -19.52 -14.68 19.26
CA GLY A 270 -20.85 -15.20 19.61
C GLY A 270 -21.85 -15.16 18.46
N LEU A 271 -22.83 -16.07 18.56
CA LEU A 271 -23.89 -16.28 17.57
C LEU A 271 -25.29 -15.92 18.11
N ASP A 272 -25.37 -15.21 19.24
CA ASP A 272 -26.64 -14.94 19.93
C ASP A 272 -27.66 -14.18 19.07
N TRP A 273 -27.19 -13.39 18.12
CA TRP A 273 -28.01 -12.68 17.14
C TRP A 273 -28.70 -13.61 16.14
N LEU A 274 -28.12 -14.78 15.84
CA LEU A 274 -28.76 -15.80 15.01
C LEU A 274 -29.98 -16.39 15.70
N ASN A 275 -29.92 -16.60 17.01
CA ASN A 275 -31.02 -17.17 17.79
C ASN A 275 -32.29 -16.31 17.81
N LYS A 276 -32.23 -15.07 17.29
CA LYS A 276 -33.38 -14.18 17.15
C LYS A 276 -34.00 -14.22 15.75
N ILE A 277 -33.30 -14.75 14.74
CA ILE A 277 -33.81 -14.92 13.38
C ILE A 277 -34.72 -16.14 13.37
N ASN A 278 -35.96 -16.00 12.87
CA ASN A 278 -36.93 -17.11 12.81
C ASN A 278 -37.08 -17.88 14.14
N ASN A 279 -36.98 -17.18 15.26
CA ASN A 279 -36.97 -17.82 16.59
C ASN A 279 -38.30 -18.49 16.97
N ASP A 280 -39.36 -18.21 16.22
CA ASP A 280 -40.66 -18.86 16.28
C ASP A 280 -40.69 -20.23 15.58
N LEU A 281 -39.70 -20.53 14.73
CA LEU A 281 -39.56 -21.83 14.07
C LEU A 281 -38.78 -22.82 14.93
N ARG A 282 -39.26 -24.06 14.96
CA ARG A 282 -38.55 -25.23 15.48
C ARG A 282 -38.77 -26.38 14.51
N ILE A 283 -37.95 -26.42 13.47
CA ILE A 283 -38.05 -27.41 12.40
C ILE A 283 -37.04 -28.51 12.67
N ASP A 284 -37.46 -29.77 12.46
CA ASP A 284 -36.49 -30.85 12.36
C ASP A 284 -35.74 -30.70 11.03
N PRO A 285 -34.43 -30.36 11.04
CA PRO A 285 -33.67 -30.17 9.80
C PRO A 285 -33.51 -31.47 9.00
N LEU A 286 -33.93 -32.62 9.55
CA LEU A 286 -33.91 -33.90 8.86
C LEU A 286 -35.25 -34.23 8.16
N ASN A 287 -36.34 -33.53 8.47
CA ASN A 287 -37.68 -33.75 7.92
C ASN A 287 -37.97 -32.84 6.71
N SER A 288 -37.96 -33.41 5.50
CA SER A 288 -38.19 -32.66 4.26
C SER A 288 -39.57 -31.99 4.18
N THR A 289 -40.59 -32.51 4.86
CA THR A 289 -41.93 -31.92 4.84
C THR A 289 -41.96 -30.60 5.59
N ASP A 290 -41.35 -30.56 6.78
CA ASP A 290 -41.28 -29.35 7.62
C ASP A 290 -40.47 -28.26 6.92
N ILE A 291 -39.40 -28.67 6.23
CA ILE A 291 -38.59 -27.79 5.39
C ILE A 291 -39.42 -27.17 4.26
N ASN A 292 -40.16 -28.01 3.52
CA ASN A 292 -40.97 -27.56 2.39
C ASN A 292 -42.07 -26.58 2.79
N LEU A 293 -42.67 -26.78 3.96
CA LEU A 293 -43.69 -25.87 4.51
C LEU A 293 -43.13 -24.49 4.88
N ASN A 294 -41.82 -24.39 5.13
CA ASN A 294 -41.16 -23.17 5.62
C ASN A 294 -40.10 -22.63 4.66
N LYS A 295 -40.06 -23.10 3.42
CA LYS A 295 -39.02 -22.74 2.43
C LYS A 295 -38.92 -21.23 2.18
N ASP A 296 -40.04 -20.51 2.22
CA ASP A 296 -40.05 -19.06 1.93
C ASP A 296 -39.47 -18.23 3.10
N ARG A 297 -39.14 -18.87 4.22
CA ARG A 297 -38.56 -18.27 5.42
C ARG A 297 -37.07 -18.52 5.58
N ILE A 298 -36.43 -19.21 4.62
CA ILE A 298 -35.00 -19.51 4.70
C ILE A 298 -34.19 -18.22 4.79
N PHE A 299 -33.21 -18.23 5.69
CA PHE A 299 -32.25 -17.14 5.88
C PHE A 299 -30.86 -17.64 5.49
N HIS A 300 -30.29 -17.06 4.43
CA HIS A 300 -28.98 -17.43 3.93
C HIS A 300 -27.90 -16.51 4.50
N ILE A 301 -26.91 -17.10 5.13
CA ILE A 301 -25.64 -16.45 5.45
C ILE A 301 -24.63 -16.93 4.43
N LYS A 302 -24.18 -16.01 3.58
CA LYS A 302 -23.20 -16.27 2.54
C LYS A 302 -21.87 -15.69 2.96
N ILE A 303 -20.86 -16.54 3.01
CA ILE A 303 -19.48 -16.11 3.18
C ILE A 303 -18.94 -15.91 1.77
N ALA A 304 -18.74 -14.65 1.39
CA ALA A 304 -18.32 -14.30 0.03
C ALA A 304 -16.96 -13.61 0.08
N TYR A 305 -16.20 -13.79 -1.00
CA TYR A 305 -15.07 -12.92 -1.28
C TYR A 305 -15.59 -11.55 -1.70
N ASP A 306 -14.90 -10.51 -1.25
CA ASP A 306 -15.01 -9.21 -1.87
C ASP A 306 -14.55 -9.35 -3.33
N THR A 307 -15.50 -9.30 -4.26
CA THR A 307 -15.29 -9.57 -5.70
C THR A 307 -14.30 -8.60 -6.35
N GLU A 308 -13.99 -7.48 -5.70
CA GLU A 308 -12.98 -6.53 -6.19
C GLU A 308 -11.55 -6.91 -5.77
N GLN A 309 -11.37 -7.80 -4.79
CA GLN A 309 -10.04 -8.29 -4.38
C GLN A 309 -9.70 -9.54 -5.20
N SER A 310 -8.97 -9.31 -6.30
CA SER A 310 -8.67 -10.24 -7.39
C SER A 310 -7.86 -11.50 -7.05
N ASP A 311 -7.72 -11.89 -5.78
CA ASP A 311 -6.94 -13.06 -5.36
C ASP A 311 -7.75 -13.96 -4.41
N SER A 312 -8.83 -14.57 -4.94
CA SER A 312 -9.71 -15.57 -4.31
C SER A 312 -9.00 -16.89 -3.88
N ARG A 313 -7.67 -16.95 -3.95
CA ARG A 313 -6.87 -18.18 -3.75
C ARG A 313 -6.29 -18.33 -2.34
N LEU A 314 -6.48 -17.34 -1.46
CA LEU A 314 -5.73 -17.24 -0.22
C LEU A 314 -6.32 -18.03 0.95
N LEU A 315 -7.63 -18.20 0.98
CA LEU A 315 -8.31 -18.96 2.03
C LEU A 315 -9.14 -20.05 1.35
N ASN A 316 -8.92 -21.29 1.77
CA ASN A 316 -9.80 -22.38 1.37
C ASN A 316 -10.96 -22.50 2.38
N ALA A 317 -11.99 -23.28 2.03
CA ALA A 317 -13.11 -23.49 2.94
C ALA A 317 -12.70 -24.16 4.27
N ASN A 318 -11.62 -24.95 4.30
CA ASN A 318 -11.09 -25.55 5.52
C ASN A 318 -10.47 -24.52 6.47
N ASP A 319 -9.95 -23.40 5.95
CA ASP A 319 -9.41 -22.31 6.77
C ASP A 319 -10.52 -21.53 7.48
N ILE A 320 -11.70 -21.43 6.85
CA ILE A 320 -12.92 -20.83 7.44
C ILE A 320 -13.54 -21.77 8.48
N PHE A 321 -13.57 -23.07 8.17
CA PHE A 321 -14.23 -24.11 8.96
C PHE A 321 -13.24 -25.17 9.46
N PRO A 322 -12.21 -24.81 10.24
CA PRO A 322 -11.27 -25.79 10.74
C PRO A 322 -11.89 -26.61 11.88
N GLU A 323 -11.32 -27.78 12.17
CA GLU A 323 -11.88 -28.70 13.18
C GLU A 323 -11.91 -28.13 14.59
N GLU A 324 -10.94 -27.27 14.93
CA GLU A 324 -10.92 -26.58 16.21
C GLU A 324 -12.17 -25.70 16.46
N ASP A 325 -12.87 -25.31 15.40
CA ASP A 325 -14.06 -24.47 15.49
C ASP A 325 -15.38 -25.27 15.49
N PHE A 326 -15.33 -26.62 15.50
CA PHE A 326 -16.53 -27.48 15.46
C PHE A 326 -17.60 -27.06 16.49
N CYS A 327 -17.18 -26.74 17.71
CA CYS A 327 -18.05 -26.29 18.80
C CYS A 327 -18.93 -25.09 18.47
N LEU A 328 -18.42 -24.19 17.65
CA LEU A 328 -19.14 -22.99 17.24
C LEU A 328 -20.33 -23.36 16.34
N TYR A 329 -20.10 -24.32 15.44
CA TYR A 329 -21.07 -24.77 14.45
C TYR A 329 -22.01 -25.88 14.95
N GLU A 330 -21.65 -26.58 16.02
CA GLU A 330 -22.54 -27.50 16.74
C GLU A 330 -23.76 -26.76 17.32
N LYS A 331 -23.56 -25.54 17.83
CA LYS A 331 -24.61 -24.67 18.38
C LYS A 331 -25.31 -23.80 17.33
N PHE A 332 -25.00 -23.99 16.05
CA PHE A 332 -25.57 -23.19 14.99
C PHE A 332 -27.07 -23.53 14.80
N PRO A 333 -27.98 -22.55 14.76
CA PRO A 333 -29.42 -22.79 14.83
C PRO A 333 -30.02 -23.21 13.47
N PHE A 334 -29.58 -24.34 12.91
CA PHE A 334 -30.09 -24.88 11.64
C PHE A 334 -31.61 -25.14 11.68
N ASN A 335 -32.15 -25.49 12.85
CA ASN A 335 -33.59 -25.69 13.08
C ASN A 335 -34.45 -24.41 12.91
N GLN A 336 -33.83 -23.24 12.76
CA GLN A 336 -34.48 -21.96 12.47
C GLN A 336 -34.43 -21.59 10.97
N MET A 337 -34.09 -22.56 10.09
CA MET A 337 -33.93 -22.35 8.63
C MET A 337 -32.81 -21.37 8.27
N ILE A 338 -31.74 -21.33 9.06
CA ILE A 338 -30.56 -20.51 8.79
C ILE A 338 -29.51 -21.35 8.08
N PHE A 339 -29.14 -20.98 6.86
CA PHE A 339 -28.16 -21.71 6.05
C PHE A 339 -26.87 -20.94 5.99
N LEU A 340 -25.76 -21.67 6.07
CA LEU A 340 -24.42 -21.08 6.00
C LEU A 340 -23.70 -21.61 4.77
N THR A 341 -23.48 -20.78 3.76
CA THR A 341 -22.82 -21.17 2.49
C THR A 341 -21.58 -20.33 2.24
N VAL A 342 -20.66 -20.84 1.42
CA VAL A 342 -19.49 -20.09 0.91
C VAL A 342 -19.68 -19.94 -0.59
N ASP A 343 -19.70 -18.72 -1.11
CA ASP A 343 -20.05 -18.43 -2.52
C ASP A 343 -18.99 -18.95 -3.52
N ASP A 344 -17.74 -19.19 -3.09
CA ASP A 344 -16.59 -19.49 -3.96
C ASP A 344 -16.19 -20.98 -4.07
N LEU A 345 -17.13 -21.91 -3.82
CA LEU A 345 -16.91 -23.34 -4.07
C LEU A 345 -17.12 -23.71 -5.54
N GLU A 346 -16.76 -22.83 -6.48
CA GLU A 346 -16.76 -23.18 -7.90
C GLU A 346 -15.63 -24.19 -8.18
N LYS A 347 -16.03 -25.33 -8.76
CA LYS A 347 -15.21 -26.54 -8.91
C LYS A 347 -13.88 -26.34 -9.65
N GLU A 348 -13.77 -25.31 -10.48
CA GLU A 348 -12.60 -25.12 -11.35
C GLU A 348 -11.32 -24.76 -10.61
N TYR A 349 -11.40 -24.22 -9.39
CA TYR A 349 -10.22 -23.63 -8.72
C TYR A 349 -9.63 -24.45 -7.59
N PHE A 350 -10.29 -25.52 -7.12
CA PHE A 350 -9.83 -26.31 -5.97
C PHE A 350 -9.65 -27.80 -6.32
N PRO A 351 -8.53 -28.22 -6.93
CA PRO A 351 -8.34 -29.61 -7.38
C PRO A 351 -8.33 -30.68 -6.25
N ASN A 352 -8.35 -30.28 -4.98
CA ASN A 352 -8.38 -31.17 -3.81
C ASN A 352 -9.74 -31.18 -3.08
N TYR A 353 -10.85 -31.34 -3.82
CA TYR A 353 -12.22 -31.39 -3.25
C TYR A 353 -12.44 -32.47 -2.18
N TYR A 354 -11.58 -33.48 -2.08
CA TYR A 354 -11.80 -34.64 -1.21
C TYR A 354 -11.41 -34.42 0.26
N ASN A 355 -10.64 -33.39 0.58
CA ASN A 355 -10.12 -33.16 1.95
C ASN A 355 -10.86 -32.04 2.67
N TYR A 356 -12.20 -32.12 2.77
CA TYR A 356 -12.95 -31.20 3.62
C TYR A 356 -12.86 -31.60 5.09
N THR A 357 -12.81 -30.60 5.97
CA THR A 357 -12.96 -30.79 7.41
C THR A 357 -14.33 -31.36 7.74
N CYS A 358 -14.40 -32.16 8.79
CA CYS A 358 -15.62 -32.64 9.43
C CYS A 358 -16.52 -31.48 9.86
N THR A 359 -15.95 -30.34 10.27
CA THR A 359 -16.72 -29.12 10.55
C THR A 359 -17.47 -28.60 9.32
N LEU A 360 -16.83 -28.54 8.15
CA LEU A 360 -17.52 -28.17 6.91
C LEU A 360 -18.52 -29.24 6.48
N LYS A 361 -18.16 -30.53 6.56
CA LYS A 361 -19.07 -31.64 6.27
C LYS A 361 -20.30 -31.63 7.20
N TRP A 362 -20.16 -31.20 8.46
CA TRP A 362 -21.26 -31.01 9.40
C TRP A 362 -22.23 -29.93 8.93
N ILE A 363 -21.73 -28.76 8.53
CA ILE A 363 -22.55 -27.67 7.96
C ILE A 363 -23.26 -28.14 6.69
N GLN A 364 -22.54 -28.82 5.80
CA GLN A 364 -23.08 -29.36 4.55
C GLN A 364 -24.15 -30.44 4.78
N LYS A 365 -24.01 -31.29 5.79
CA LYS A 365 -25.02 -32.30 6.15
C LYS A 365 -26.39 -31.68 6.40
N TYR A 366 -26.42 -30.51 7.03
CA TYR A 366 -27.66 -29.75 7.21
C TYR A 366 -28.05 -29.06 5.90
N ASN A 367 -27.17 -28.30 5.26
CA ASN A 367 -27.48 -27.54 4.03
C ASN A 367 -27.96 -28.40 2.85
N THR A 368 -27.34 -29.56 2.59
CA THR A 368 -27.62 -30.40 1.40
C THR A 368 -29.06 -30.92 1.34
N LYS A 369 -29.69 -31.17 2.50
CA LYS A 369 -31.10 -31.55 2.59
C LYS A 369 -32.06 -30.42 2.23
N TYR A 370 -31.63 -29.17 2.45
CA TYR A 370 -32.39 -28.00 2.04
C TYR A 370 -32.15 -27.62 0.58
N LEU A 371 -30.92 -27.78 0.10
CA LEU A 371 -30.48 -27.34 -1.22
C LEU A 371 -31.16 -28.09 -2.35
N SER A 372 -31.66 -29.32 -2.16
CA SER A 372 -32.39 -30.11 -3.18
C SER A 372 -33.60 -29.39 -3.81
N TYR A 373 -33.98 -28.22 -3.31
CA TYR A 373 -35.13 -27.44 -3.74
C TYR A 373 -34.79 -26.09 -4.38
N ASP A 374 -33.55 -25.59 -4.31
CA ASP A 374 -33.14 -24.35 -4.99
C ASP A 374 -32.18 -24.65 -6.16
N ILE A 375 -32.78 -24.80 -7.35
CA ILE A 375 -32.13 -25.24 -8.59
C ILE A 375 -31.00 -24.28 -9.04
N ARG A 376 -31.00 -23.03 -8.56
CA ARG A 376 -30.03 -22.01 -9.00
C ARG A 376 -28.62 -22.15 -8.41
N PHE A 377 -28.42 -23.02 -7.41
CA PHE A 377 -27.12 -23.21 -6.74
C PHE A 377 -26.43 -24.56 -7.04
N PHE A 378 -26.97 -25.38 -7.95
CA PHE A 378 -26.47 -26.72 -8.23
C PHE A 378 -25.49 -26.80 -9.41
N TYR A 379 -24.19 -26.75 -9.12
CA TYR A 379 -23.16 -27.37 -9.97
C TYR A 379 -22.25 -28.38 -9.25
N VAL A 380 -22.44 -28.59 -7.95
CA VAL A 380 -21.80 -29.70 -7.23
C VAL A 380 -22.80 -30.84 -7.07
N LYS A 381 -22.69 -31.86 -7.93
CA LYS A 381 -23.50 -33.09 -7.81
C LYS A 381 -23.31 -33.68 -6.41
N ASN A 382 -24.41 -34.08 -5.76
CA ASN A 382 -24.42 -34.74 -4.45
C ASN A 382 -23.47 -35.94 -4.30
N ASN A 383 -23.00 -36.52 -5.42
CA ASN A 383 -22.11 -37.67 -5.42
C ASN A 383 -20.63 -37.32 -5.12
N ASP A 384 -20.25 -36.03 -5.11
CA ASP A 384 -18.86 -35.61 -5.00
C ASP A 384 -18.42 -35.21 -3.57
N PHE A 385 -19.33 -35.16 -2.59
CA PHE A 385 -19.05 -34.63 -1.25
C PHE A 385 -18.31 -35.60 -0.28
N GLY A 386 -17.81 -36.72 -0.79
CA GLY A 386 -17.15 -37.73 0.03
C GLY A 386 -18.10 -38.46 0.99
N ASN A 387 -17.62 -39.50 1.65
CA ASN A 387 -18.44 -40.31 2.54
C ASN A 387 -18.59 -39.57 3.88
N PHE A 388 -19.78 -39.02 4.20
CA PHE A 388 -20.05 -38.33 5.48
C PHE A 388 -19.72 -39.20 6.72
N ASN A 389 -19.67 -40.53 6.53
CA ASN A 389 -19.34 -41.52 7.55
C ASN A 389 -17.87 -41.52 7.98
N GLU A 390 -16.99 -40.78 7.31
CA GLU A 390 -15.57 -40.66 7.69
C GLU A 390 -15.34 -39.84 8.97
N CYS A 391 -16.34 -39.04 9.39
CA CYS A 391 -16.23 -38.15 10.53
C CYS A 391 -16.91 -38.71 11.78
N ASP A 392 -16.16 -38.87 12.86
CA ASP A 392 -16.70 -39.24 14.18
C ASP A 392 -17.30 -38.00 14.87
N TYR A 393 -18.52 -37.64 14.44
CA TYR A 393 -19.23 -36.49 15.01
C TYR A 393 -19.57 -36.67 16.49
N GLU A 394 -19.79 -37.90 16.96
CA GLU A 394 -20.04 -38.16 18.39
C GLU A 394 -18.82 -37.80 19.23
N TYR A 395 -17.62 -38.16 18.76
CA TYR A 395 -16.37 -37.74 19.38
C TYR A 395 -16.19 -36.22 19.36
N LEU A 396 -16.46 -35.55 18.24
CA LEU A 396 -16.34 -34.09 18.11
C LEU A 396 -17.33 -33.35 19.03
N VAL A 397 -18.58 -33.81 19.11
CA VAL A 397 -19.60 -33.26 20.02
C VAL A 397 -19.20 -33.50 21.48
N LYS A 398 -18.76 -34.70 21.85
CA LYS A 398 -18.36 -35.04 23.23
C LYS A 398 -17.13 -34.28 23.70
N ASN A 399 -16.17 -34.04 22.81
CA ASN A 399 -14.94 -33.30 23.12
C ASN A 399 -15.06 -31.81 22.84
N CYS A 400 -16.24 -31.34 22.50
CA CYS A 400 -16.47 -29.93 22.27
C CYS A 400 -16.23 -29.14 23.57
N LYS A 401 -15.06 -28.51 23.66
CA LYS A 401 -14.74 -27.52 24.68
C LYS A 401 -14.48 -26.21 23.95
N PHE A 402 -15.22 -25.17 24.35
CA PHE A 402 -15.01 -23.83 23.83
C PHE A 402 -13.69 -23.29 24.40
N ASN A 403 -12.57 -23.76 23.84
CA ASN A 403 -11.29 -23.13 24.06
C ASN A 403 -11.36 -21.83 23.27
N THR A 404 -11.32 -20.69 23.98
CA THR A 404 -11.00 -19.42 23.33
C THR A 404 -9.60 -19.61 22.73
N THR A 405 -9.55 -20.02 21.46
CA THR A 405 -8.29 -20.17 20.77
C THR A 405 -7.59 -18.82 20.85
N PRO A 406 -6.30 -18.78 21.21
CA PRO A 406 -5.57 -17.52 21.19
C PRO A 406 -5.74 -16.97 19.78
N ILE A 407 -6.33 -15.79 19.67
CA ILE A 407 -6.58 -15.09 18.42
C ILE A 407 -5.27 -15.18 17.63
N ARG A 408 -5.26 -15.98 16.56
CA ARG A 408 -4.10 -16.10 15.67
C ARG A 408 -3.70 -14.68 15.32
N LEU A 409 -2.42 -14.35 15.51
CA LEU A 409 -1.83 -13.01 15.37
C LEU A 409 -2.62 -12.20 14.34
N ASP A 410 -3.45 -11.26 14.82
CA ASP A 410 -4.37 -10.53 13.95
C ASP A 410 -3.51 -9.83 12.89
N LEU A 411 -3.60 -10.31 11.64
CA LEU A 411 -2.83 -9.78 10.51
C LEU A 411 -3.05 -8.27 10.39
N GLN A 412 -4.17 -7.75 10.91
CA GLN A 412 -4.43 -6.32 11.03
C GLN A 412 -3.55 -5.63 12.07
N ILE A 413 -3.34 -6.20 13.26
CA ILE A 413 -2.43 -5.62 14.27
C ILE A 413 -1.00 -5.61 13.71
N LEU A 414 -0.59 -6.70 13.03
CA LEU A 414 0.70 -6.72 12.36
C LEU A 414 0.77 -5.65 11.26
N ARG A 415 -0.28 -5.49 10.46
CA ARG A 415 -0.38 -4.44 9.43
C ARG A 415 -0.29 -3.03 10.04
N GLU A 416 -1.06 -2.74 11.08
CA GLU A 416 -1.04 -1.46 11.78
C GLU A 416 0.32 -1.19 12.42
N PHE A 417 0.91 -2.19 13.08
CA PHE A 417 2.26 -2.09 13.65
C PHE A 417 3.29 -1.82 12.57
N ILE A 418 3.26 -2.55 11.44
CA ILE A 418 4.14 -2.33 10.29
C ILE A 418 3.95 -0.91 9.75
N ILE A 419 2.71 -0.44 9.61
CA ILE A 419 2.40 0.90 9.11
C ILE A 419 2.94 1.97 10.08
N VAL A 420 2.71 1.83 11.38
CA VAL A 420 3.20 2.79 12.40
C VAL A 420 4.72 2.76 12.49
N PHE A 421 5.33 1.57 12.54
CA PHE A 421 6.78 1.38 12.54
C PHE A 421 7.41 2.05 11.31
N ASN A 422 6.84 1.81 10.12
CA ASN A 422 7.27 2.44 8.89
C ASN A 422 7.11 3.96 8.94
N SER A 423 5.94 4.43 9.38
CA SER A 423 5.62 5.86 9.36
C SER A 423 6.41 6.66 10.38
N ILE A 424 6.87 6.07 11.48
CA ILE A 424 7.64 6.79 12.50
C ILE A 424 9.14 6.66 12.22
N ILE A 425 9.63 5.44 12.02
CA ILE A 425 11.07 5.19 11.93
C ILE A 425 11.60 5.54 10.55
N LEU A 426 10.92 5.10 9.48
CA LEU A 426 11.41 5.29 8.10
C LEU A 426 11.24 6.73 7.64
N ILE A 427 10.09 7.33 7.94
CA ILE A 427 9.75 8.68 7.46
C ILE A 427 10.49 9.75 8.28
N PHE A 428 10.51 9.66 9.62
CA PHE A 428 11.05 10.76 10.43
C PHE A 428 12.46 10.47 10.94
N PHE A 429 12.66 9.36 11.63
CA PHE A 429 13.91 9.15 12.39
C PHE A 429 15.15 9.07 11.49
N ILE A 430 15.05 8.31 10.39
CA ILE A 430 16.21 8.03 9.54
C ILE A 430 16.67 9.22 8.72
N PRO A 431 15.79 9.96 8.01
CA PRO A 431 16.23 11.13 7.27
C PRO A 431 16.84 12.21 8.18
N ILE A 432 16.33 12.37 9.41
CA ILE A 432 16.90 13.28 10.41
C ILE A 432 18.30 12.81 10.84
N LEU A 433 18.45 11.55 11.24
CA LEU A 433 19.75 10.98 11.62
C LEU A 433 20.78 11.12 10.49
N SER A 434 20.31 10.96 9.25
CA SER A 434 21.12 11.06 8.04
C SER A 434 21.57 12.47 7.75
N LEU A 435 20.66 13.43 7.87
CA LEU A 435 20.97 14.84 7.75
C LEU A 435 22.03 15.26 8.78
N VAL A 436 21.88 14.83 10.05
CA VAL A 436 22.86 15.13 11.11
C VAL A 436 24.24 14.58 10.75
N LEU A 437 24.34 13.32 10.35
CA LEU A 437 25.62 12.69 10.04
C LEU A 437 26.26 13.26 8.77
N ILE A 438 25.49 13.55 7.73
CA ILE A 438 25.99 14.19 6.50
C ILE A 438 26.51 15.61 6.80
N LEU A 439 25.78 16.39 7.62
CA LEU A 439 26.24 17.71 8.05
C LEU A 439 27.54 17.62 8.84
N MET A 440 27.66 16.64 9.73
CA MET A 440 28.89 16.37 10.45
C MET A 440 30.05 16.03 9.49
N SER A 441 29.83 15.16 8.51
CA SER A 441 30.82 14.83 7.46
C SER A 441 31.29 16.07 6.70
N ILE A 442 30.37 16.96 6.32
CA ILE A 442 30.67 18.21 5.60
C ILE A 442 31.46 19.19 6.48
N ILE A 443 31.06 19.37 7.75
CA ILE A 443 31.76 20.23 8.70
C ILE A 443 33.19 19.75 8.90
N ILE A 444 33.36 18.44 9.12
CA ILE A 444 34.67 17.83 9.33
C ILE A 444 35.54 17.97 8.08
N TYR A 445 34.97 17.79 6.89
CA TYR A 445 35.68 18.03 5.63
C TYR A 445 36.16 19.48 5.52
N ASN A 446 35.29 20.45 5.77
CA ASN A 446 35.63 21.86 5.70
C ASN A 446 36.72 22.23 6.72
N ALA A 447 36.69 21.64 7.92
CA ALA A 447 37.72 21.83 8.94
C ALA A 447 39.10 21.26 8.52
N LEU A 448 39.15 20.30 7.60
CA LEU A 448 40.40 19.75 7.07
C LEU A 448 40.94 20.47 5.83
N LYS A 449 40.15 21.35 5.21
CA LYS A 449 40.47 22.02 3.94
C LYS A 449 41.75 22.87 4.00
N ASP A 450 42.08 23.42 5.17
CA ASP A 450 43.22 24.35 5.33
C ASP A 450 44.59 23.67 5.31
N LYS A 451 44.64 22.34 5.32
CA LYS A 451 45.90 21.58 5.16
C LYS A 451 46.02 21.20 3.69
N LYS A 452 47.18 21.45 3.04
CA LYS A 452 47.55 21.22 1.61
C LYS A 452 47.28 19.81 1.03
N PHE A 453 46.08 19.25 1.21
CA PHE A 453 45.69 17.93 0.77
C PHE A 453 44.88 18.05 -0.52
N LYS A 454 45.57 18.21 -1.66
CA LYS A 454 45.01 17.98 -3.01
C LYS A 454 44.83 16.47 -3.29
N ASN A 455 44.42 15.68 -2.31
CA ASN A 455 44.28 14.24 -2.49
C ASN A 455 42.94 13.95 -3.16
N THR A 456 42.96 13.27 -4.31
CA THR A 456 41.77 12.89 -5.07
C THR A 456 40.78 12.08 -4.21
N ILE A 457 41.26 11.32 -3.22
CA ILE A 457 40.43 10.66 -2.20
C ILE A 457 39.43 11.65 -1.55
N TYR A 458 39.91 12.81 -1.10
CA TYR A 458 39.04 13.78 -0.44
C TYR A 458 38.02 14.41 -1.41
N GLN A 459 38.28 14.38 -2.72
CA GLN A 459 37.32 14.84 -3.73
C GLN A 459 36.17 13.84 -3.89
N TYR A 460 36.46 12.53 -3.92
CA TYR A 460 35.43 11.48 -3.90
C TYR A 460 34.55 11.60 -2.64
N LEU A 461 35.18 11.74 -1.47
CA LEU A 461 34.47 11.91 -0.19
C LEU A 461 33.56 13.14 -0.19
N ARG A 462 34.08 14.30 -0.58
CA ARG A 462 33.28 15.53 -0.64
C ARG A 462 32.09 15.38 -1.58
N SER A 463 32.31 14.83 -2.77
CA SER A 463 31.23 14.63 -3.73
C SER A 463 30.23 13.59 -3.24
N TYR A 464 30.68 12.59 -2.48
CA TYR A 464 29.80 11.59 -1.90
C TYR A 464 28.88 12.24 -0.88
N SER A 465 29.43 12.95 0.11
CA SER A 465 28.63 13.65 1.13
C SER A 465 27.68 14.68 0.52
N LEU A 466 28.08 15.39 -0.55
CA LEU A 466 27.20 16.35 -1.23
C LEU A 466 26.06 15.67 -1.99
N LEU A 467 26.34 14.59 -2.73
CA LEU A 467 25.31 13.80 -3.40
C LEU A 467 24.35 13.16 -2.39
N SER A 468 24.89 12.65 -1.28
CA SER A 468 24.10 12.08 -0.18
C SER A 468 23.19 13.12 0.45
N LEU A 469 23.69 14.34 0.68
CA LEU A 469 22.87 15.44 1.19
C LEU A 469 21.70 15.74 0.25
N THR A 470 21.97 15.89 -1.05
CA THR A 470 20.94 16.15 -2.05
C THR A 470 19.92 15.02 -2.09
N TYR A 471 20.38 13.76 -2.04
CA TYR A 471 19.51 12.59 -2.00
C TYR A 471 18.60 12.62 -0.75
N THR A 472 19.16 12.82 0.44
CA THR A 472 18.40 12.88 1.70
C THR A 472 17.40 14.03 1.69
N ILE A 473 17.75 15.21 1.13
CA ILE A 473 16.81 16.32 0.98
C ILE A 473 15.65 15.95 0.05
N LEU A 474 15.94 15.33 -1.10
CA LEU A 474 14.88 14.87 -2.00
C LEU A 474 13.97 13.83 -1.33
N THR A 475 14.55 12.88 -0.58
CA THR A 475 13.77 11.90 0.19
C THR A 475 12.93 12.55 1.29
N LEU A 476 13.45 13.56 1.98
CA LEU A 476 12.68 14.34 2.95
C LEU A 476 11.51 15.09 2.31
N LEU A 477 11.74 15.69 1.15
CA LEU A 477 10.69 16.39 0.41
C LEU A 477 9.65 15.42 -0.18
N ASN A 478 10.05 14.20 -0.53
CA ASN A 478 9.13 13.13 -0.94
C ASN A 478 8.09 12.82 0.15
N LEU A 479 8.41 13.01 1.43
CA LEU A 479 7.47 12.79 2.52
C LEU A 479 6.24 13.71 2.45
N LEU A 480 6.37 14.88 1.81
CA LEU A 480 5.23 15.77 1.55
C LEU A 480 4.27 15.20 0.49
N ASN A 481 4.76 14.26 -0.31
CA ASN A 481 4.05 13.65 -1.44
C ASN A 481 3.66 12.20 -1.17
N GLU A 482 4.06 11.59 -0.06
CA GLU A 482 3.60 10.24 0.24
C GLU A 482 2.41 10.29 1.17
N CYS A 483 1.29 9.74 0.72
CA CYS A 483 0.23 9.42 1.64
C CYS A 483 0.55 8.09 2.32
N SER A 484 0.84 8.16 3.62
CA SER A 484 1.18 6.98 4.42
C SER A 484 -0.01 6.03 4.58
N PHE A 485 -1.24 6.54 4.42
CA PHE A 485 -2.48 5.79 4.58
C PHE A 485 -3.36 5.95 3.34
N PRO A 486 -3.77 4.86 2.65
CA PRO A 486 -4.71 4.95 1.52
C PRO A 486 -6.02 5.64 1.90
N THR A 487 -6.30 5.58 3.20
CA THR A 487 -7.51 6.09 3.81
C THR A 487 -7.49 7.63 3.98
N GLY A 488 -6.37 8.33 3.79
CA GLY A 488 -6.31 9.79 3.61
C GLY A 488 -6.01 10.67 4.84
N LEU A 489 -5.73 10.10 6.02
CA LEU A 489 -5.54 10.88 7.27
C LEU A 489 -4.23 11.70 7.32
N ILE A 490 -3.17 11.23 6.65
CA ILE A 490 -1.93 11.98 6.42
C ILE A 490 -1.71 12.08 4.91
N CYS A 491 -2.78 12.35 4.16
CA CYS A 491 -2.66 12.87 2.80
C CYS A 491 -2.74 14.38 2.93
N SER A 492 -1.65 15.09 2.64
CA SER A 492 -1.77 16.52 2.39
C SER A 492 -2.72 16.74 1.22
N SER A 493 -3.60 17.74 1.27
CA SER A 493 -4.40 18.14 0.09
C SER A 493 -3.52 18.51 -1.11
N VAL A 494 -2.26 18.86 -0.83
CA VAL A 494 -1.20 19.11 -1.79
C VAL A 494 -0.86 17.84 -2.60
N TYR A 495 -1.04 16.64 -2.06
CA TYR A 495 -0.74 15.36 -2.75
C TYR A 495 -1.48 15.22 -4.08
N ASN A 496 -2.75 15.61 -4.13
CA ASN A 496 -3.58 15.51 -5.34
C ASN A 496 -3.21 16.55 -6.41
N ASN A 497 -2.37 17.53 -6.07
CA ASN A 497 -2.02 18.60 -6.98
C ASN A 497 -1.15 18.05 -8.14
N PRO A 498 -1.48 18.32 -9.41
CA PRO A 498 -0.66 17.88 -10.54
C PRO A 498 0.81 18.32 -10.44
N TYR A 499 1.10 19.47 -9.84
CA TYR A 499 2.48 19.93 -9.63
C TYR A 499 3.28 19.00 -8.70
N VAL A 500 2.62 18.42 -7.71
CA VAL A 500 3.23 17.48 -6.75
C VAL A 500 3.47 16.14 -7.41
N GLN A 501 2.57 15.69 -8.27
CA GLN A 501 2.79 14.51 -9.11
C GLN A 501 3.97 14.72 -10.08
N TYR A 502 4.06 15.88 -10.74
CA TYR A 502 5.22 16.21 -11.57
C TYR A 502 6.50 16.24 -10.75
N TYR A 503 6.46 16.78 -9.54
CA TYR A 503 7.60 16.76 -8.65
C TYR A 503 8.01 15.31 -8.32
N GLN A 504 7.04 14.44 -8.04
CA GLN A 504 7.28 13.03 -7.79
C GLN A 504 8.00 12.36 -8.97
N ILE A 505 7.46 12.53 -10.17
CA ILE A 505 8.02 11.91 -11.39
C ILE A 505 9.43 12.45 -11.69
N ILE A 506 9.61 13.78 -11.64
CA ILE A 506 10.85 14.42 -12.09
C ILE A 506 11.94 14.37 -11.03
N PHE A 507 11.63 14.75 -9.79
CA PHE A 507 12.64 14.88 -8.74
C PHE A 507 12.81 13.58 -7.94
N ILE A 508 11.72 12.90 -7.61
CA ILE A 508 11.81 11.69 -6.80
C ILE A 508 12.19 10.50 -7.66
N ASP A 509 11.42 10.17 -8.68
CA ASP A 509 11.69 8.98 -9.48
C ASP A 509 12.90 9.19 -10.39
N PHE A 510 12.92 10.24 -11.22
CA PHE A 510 14.02 10.46 -12.17
C PHE A 510 15.31 10.97 -11.51
N LEU A 511 15.30 12.15 -10.88
CA LEU A 511 16.52 12.76 -10.35
C LEU A 511 17.13 11.96 -9.18
N SER A 512 16.33 11.41 -8.27
CA SER A 512 16.90 10.64 -7.15
C SER A 512 17.57 9.37 -7.64
N ASN A 513 17.09 8.73 -8.71
CA ASN A 513 17.77 7.58 -9.31
C ASN A 513 19.08 7.97 -10.02
N ILE A 514 19.16 9.14 -10.64
CA ILE A 514 20.44 9.67 -11.17
C ILE A 514 21.44 9.90 -10.02
N ILE A 515 20.99 10.51 -8.92
CA ILE A 515 21.85 10.74 -7.75
C ILE A 515 22.28 9.42 -7.12
N LYS A 516 21.37 8.44 -7.02
CA LYS A 516 21.67 7.08 -6.53
C LYS A 516 22.72 6.40 -7.41
N PHE A 517 22.57 6.46 -8.73
CA PHE A 517 23.58 5.98 -9.69
C PHE A 517 24.94 6.67 -9.47
N ALA A 518 24.92 7.99 -9.26
CA ALA A 518 26.12 8.77 -9.02
C ALA A 518 26.79 8.43 -7.68
N LEU A 519 26.02 8.20 -6.61
CA LEU A 519 26.52 7.74 -5.32
C LEU A 519 27.20 6.37 -5.43
N ASN A 520 26.53 5.40 -6.05
CA ASN A 520 27.07 4.06 -6.25
C ASN A 520 28.35 4.08 -7.11
N SER A 521 28.35 4.89 -8.17
CA SER A 521 29.54 5.11 -9.01
C SER A 521 30.67 5.78 -8.23
N ASN A 522 30.37 6.76 -7.37
CA ASN A 522 31.36 7.46 -6.56
C ASN A 522 32.05 6.51 -5.57
N ILE A 523 31.30 5.60 -4.93
CA ILE A 523 31.86 4.52 -4.10
C ILE A 523 32.80 3.64 -4.94
N LEU A 524 32.37 3.22 -6.13
CA LEU A 524 33.20 2.40 -7.02
C LEU A 524 34.49 3.15 -7.43
N GLY A 525 34.38 4.42 -7.82
CA GLY A 525 35.51 5.27 -8.17
C GLY A 525 36.49 5.44 -7.00
N PHE A 526 35.97 5.59 -5.78
CA PHE A 526 36.77 5.63 -4.57
C PHE A 526 37.53 4.32 -4.33
N SER A 527 36.85 3.16 -4.41
CA SER A 527 37.48 1.85 -4.21
C SER A 527 38.51 1.53 -5.30
N LEU A 528 38.21 1.85 -6.56
CA LEU A 528 39.17 1.74 -7.67
C LEU A 528 40.39 2.67 -7.47
N HIS A 529 40.17 3.88 -6.97
CA HIS A 529 41.28 4.78 -6.66
C HIS A 529 42.18 4.25 -5.54
N ARG A 530 41.60 3.57 -4.53
CA ARG A 530 42.40 2.88 -3.51
C ARG A 530 43.25 1.75 -4.10
N ILE A 531 42.71 0.97 -5.03
CA ILE A 531 43.50 -0.05 -5.75
C ILE A 531 44.66 0.63 -6.47
N TYR A 532 44.39 1.72 -7.17
CA TYR A 532 45.41 2.50 -7.88
C TYR A 532 46.56 2.95 -6.95
N LEU A 533 46.28 3.34 -5.71
CA LEU A 533 47.30 3.77 -4.76
C LEU A 533 48.18 2.63 -4.23
N ILE A 534 47.67 1.40 -4.23
CA ILE A 534 48.39 0.21 -3.77
C ILE A 534 49.19 -0.42 -4.92
N GLU A 535 48.73 -0.26 -6.15
CA GLU A 535 49.32 -0.90 -7.32
C GLU A 535 50.64 -0.25 -7.75
N LYS A 536 51.54 -1.04 -8.36
CA LYS A 536 52.81 -0.54 -8.88
C LYS A 536 52.54 0.51 -9.98
N LYS A 537 53.28 1.62 -9.95
CA LYS A 537 53.14 2.80 -10.85
C LYS A 537 53.14 2.50 -12.37
N HIS A 538 53.53 1.30 -12.79
CA HIS A 538 53.64 0.91 -14.20
C HIS A 538 52.59 -0.11 -14.66
N SER A 539 51.59 -0.46 -13.84
CA SER A 539 50.56 -1.39 -14.29
C SER A 539 49.65 -0.74 -15.36
N LYS A 540 49.10 -1.55 -16.27
CA LYS A 540 48.14 -1.07 -17.29
C LYS A 540 46.95 -0.33 -16.66
N PHE A 541 46.48 -0.81 -15.51
CA PHE A 541 45.41 -0.18 -14.74
C PHE A 541 45.79 1.24 -14.27
N SER A 542 47.01 1.41 -13.75
CA SER A 542 47.48 2.72 -13.28
C SER A 542 47.57 3.76 -14.40
N ILE A 543 47.97 3.35 -15.61
CA ILE A 543 48.06 4.21 -16.79
C ILE A 543 46.66 4.67 -17.22
N ILE A 544 45.68 3.77 -17.22
CA ILE A 544 44.29 4.08 -17.57
C ILE A 544 43.68 5.03 -16.53
N PHE A 545 43.82 4.70 -15.24
CA PHE A 545 43.22 5.49 -14.16
C PHE A 545 43.82 6.90 -14.07
N ASN A 546 45.11 7.06 -14.35
CA ASN A 546 45.77 8.38 -14.43
C ASN A 546 45.18 9.32 -15.49
N LYS A 547 44.59 8.79 -16.56
CA LYS A 547 43.96 9.62 -17.60
C LYS A 547 42.59 10.16 -17.18
N ILE A 548 41.93 9.50 -16.23
CA ILE A 548 40.58 9.84 -15.77
C ILE A 548 40.71 10.76 -14.56
N THR A 549 40.56 12.06 -14.78
CA THR A 549 40.45 13.02 -13.68
C THR A 549 39.12 12.84 -12.96
N PHE A 550 39.08 13.11 -11.66
CA PHE A 550 37.86 13.05 -10.85
C PHE A 550 36.69 13.83 -11.48
N ARG A 551 36.96 15.03 -12.00
CA ARG A 551 35.94 15.84 -12.69
C ARG A 551 35.36 15.15 -13.92
N LYS A 552 36.20 14.50 -14.73
CA LYS A 552 35.74 13.73 -15.91
C LYS A 552 34.90 12.53 -15.47
N PHE A 553 35.34 11.82 -14.42
CA PHE A 553 34.59 10.71 -13.84
C PHE A 553 33.16 11.13 -13.45
N CYS A 554 33.01 12.19 -12.65
CA CYS A 554 31.69 12.69 -12.23
C CYS A 554 30.79 13.08 -13.42
N ILE A 555 31.33 13.76 -14.43
CA ILE A 555 30.56 14.17 -15.62
C ILE A 555 30.07 12.94 -16.39
N ILE A 556 30.95 11.96 -16.63
CA ILE A 556 30.60 10.72 -17.33
C ILE A 556 29.52 9.96 -16.55
N THR A 557 29.69 9.83 -15.23
CA THR A 557 28.72 9.19 -14.35
C THR A 557 27.35 9.86 -14.42
N LEU A 558 27.29 11.20 -14.39
CA LEU A 558 26.02 11.92 -14.49
C LEU A 558 25.37 11.72 -15.87
N ILE A 559 26.13 11.78 -16.96
CA ILE A 559 25.60 11.56 -18.32
C ILE A 559 25.02 10.15 -18.45
N ILE A 560 25.76 9.12 -18.03
CA ILE A 560 25.30 7.73 -18.10
C ILE A 560 24.09 7.53 -17.20
N GLY A 561 24.12 8.06 -15.97
CA GLY A 561 23.01 8.00 -15.04
C GLY A 561 21.74 8.63 -15.61
N THR A 562 21.84 9.80 -16.25
CA THR A 562 20.71 10.46 -16.92
C THR A 562 20.15 9.62 -18.05
N LEU A 563 21.02 9.06 -18.92
CA LEU A 563 20.58 8.24 -20.05
C LEU A 563 19.85 6.96 -19.60
N ILE A 564 20.38 6.28 -18.58
CA ILE A 564 19.79 5.03 -18.06
C ILE A 564 18.44 5.30 -17.37
N ASN A 565 18.30 6.43 -16.67
CA ASN A 565 17.09 6.74 -15.92
C ASN A 565 16.05 7.53 -16.71
N LEU A 566 16.34 8.00 -17.93
CA LEU A 566 15.41 8.76 -18.77
C LEU A 566 14.06 8.04 -18.98
N ILE A 567 14.09 6.71 -19.04
CA ILE A 567 12.89 5.88 -19.21
C ILE A 567 11.86 6.09 -18.08
N GLN A 568 12.31 6.43 -16.86
CA GLN A 568 11.45 6.58 -15.69
C GLN A 568 10.51 7.78 -15.77
N LEU A 569 10.84 8.78 -16.59
CA LEU A 569 9.93 9.89 -16.87
C LEU A 569 8.68 9.43 -17.63
N TYR A 570 8.73 8.28 -18.31
CA TYR A 570 7.65 7.76 -19.13
C TYR A 570 6.86 6.66 -18.44
N THR A 571 7.35 6.09 -17.34
CA THR A 571 6.69 4.96 -16.64
C THR A 571 5.48 5.36 -15.82
N HIS A 572 5.34 6.65 -15.51
CA HIS A 572 4.28 7.19 -14.66
C HIS A 572 3.40 8.15 -15.44
N SER A 573 2.09 8.01 -15.28
CA SER A 573 1.11 8.97 -15.80
C SER A 573 0.54 9.81 -14.67
N LEU A 574 0.17 11.06 -15.01
CA LEU A 574 -0.59 11.87 -14.07
C LEU A 574 -1.94 11.20 -13.84
N ASN A 575 -2.26 10.98 -12.58
CA ASN A 575 -3.61 10.63 -12.22
C ASN A 575 -4.38 11.95 -12.05
N LEU A 576 -5.22 12.29 -13.02
CA LEU A 576 -6.04 13.51 -12.96
C LEU A 576 -7.47 13.25 -12.50
N LEU A 577 -7.87 11.98 -12.44
CA LEU A 577 -9.27 11.59 -12.45
C LEU A 577 -9.69 10.83 -11.20
N ASP A 578 -8.78 10.16 -10.50
CA ASP A 578 -9.15 9.27 -9.40
C ASP A 578 -8.30 9.46 -8.13
N PRO A 579 -8.76 10.24 -7.14
CA PRO A 579 -8.10 10.41 -5.84
C PRO A 579 -7.97 9.13 -5.01
N SER A 580 -8.60 8.03 -5.41
CA SER A 580 -8.51 6.72 -4.74
C SER A 580 -7.32 5.87 -5.23
N GLU A 581 -6.85 6.06 -6.46
CA GLU A 581 -5.70 5.33 -7.00
C GLU A 581 -4.36 5.95 -6.52
N ASP A 582 -3.33 5.13 -6.33
CA ASP A 582 -1.99 5.61 -5.96
C ASP A 582 -1.43 6.59 -7.01
N TYR A 583 -0.91 7.73 -6.56
CA TYR A 583 -0.29 8.75 -7.41
C TYR A 583 1.24 8.68 -7.38
N PRO A 584 1.92 8.85 -8.53
CA PRO A 584 1.36 8.87 -9.90
C PRO A 584 0.92 7.46 -10.34
N LYS A 585 -0.09 7.38 -11.22
CA LYS A 585 -0.63 6.09 -11.68
C LYS A 585 0.46 5.31 -12.42
N THR A 586 0.70 4.07 -12.00
CA THR A 586 1.67 3.15 -12.62
C THR A 586 1.20 2.58 -13.95
N SER A 587 0.26 3.24 -14.64
CA SER A 587 0.02 3.01 -16.05
C SER A 587 1.06 3.82 -16.84
N LEU A 588 1.80 3.13 -17.71
CA LEU A 588 2.60 3.77 -18.74
C LEU A 588 1.72 4.81 -19.44
N LEU A 589 2.25 6.02 -19.64
CA LEU A 589 1.57 7.19 -20.24
C LEU A 589 0.84 6.90 -21.56
N PHE A 590 1.08 5.74 -22.16
CA PHE A 590 0.61 5.36 -23.48
C PHE A 590 -0.04 3.97 -23.51
N GLY A 591 -0.46 3.40 -22.37
CA GLY A 591 -0.98 2.02 -22.28
C GLY A 591 -2.07 1.68 -23.31
N ASP A 592 -2.91 2.65 -23.66
CA ASP A 592 -4.00 2.45 -24.63
C ASP A 592 -3.58 2.67 -26.10
N TYR A 593 -2.42 3.29 -26.34
CA TYR A 593 -1.98 3.72 -27.69
C TYR A 593 -0.68 3.05 -28.17
N LEU A 594 0.15 2.54 -27.27
CA LEU A 594 1.35 1.80 -27.66
C LEU A 594 1.00 0.36 -27.99
N THR A 595 1.55 -0.12 -29.10
CA THR A 595 1.56 -1.54 -29.39
C THR A 595 2.22 -2.30 -28.22
N GLU A 596 1.68 -3.48 -27.90
CA GLU A 596 2.18 -4.39 -26.85
C GLU A 596 3.71 -4.60 -26.89
N LYS A 597 4.29 -4.54 -28.10
CA LYS A 597 5.74 -4.61 -28.32
C LYS A 597 6.51 -3.44 -27.70
N ILE A 598 6.06 -2.20 -27.89
CA ILE A 598 6.76 -1.02 -27.35
C ILE A 598 6.63 -0.99 -25.84
N TYR A 599 5.46 -1.36 -25.30
CA TYR A 599 5.25 -1.56 -23.87
C TYR A 599 6.28 -2.52 -23.27
N THR A 600 6.47 -3.68 -23.91
CA THR A 600 7.44 -4.69 -23.49
C THR A 600 8.88 -4.17 -23.52
N ILE A 601 9.24 -3.37 -24.53
CA ILE A 601 10.57 -2.75 -24.65
C ILE A 601 10.79 -1.75 -23.51
N ILE A 602 9.85 -0.82 -23.29
CA ILE A 602 9.96 0.19 -22.22
C ILE A 602 10.07 -0.49 -20.85
N LYS A 603 9.22 -1.48 -20.59
CA LYS A 603 9.26 -2.27 -19.36
C LYS A 603 10.60 -3.00 -19.18
N SER A 604 11.16 -3.56 -20.25
CA SER A 604 12.47 -4.22 -20.22
C SER A 604 13.61 -3.24 -19.92
N ILE A 605 13.59 -2.05 -20.52
CA ILE A 605 14.59 -1.00 -20.26
C ILE A 605 14.47 -0.50 -18.81
N TYR A 606 13.25 -0.34 -18.30
CA TYR A 606 13.00 0.01 -16.90
C TYR A 606 13.59 -1.04 -15.94
N LEU A 607 13.31 -2.33 -16.17
CA LEU A 607 13.88 -3.43 -15.37
C LEU A 607 15.42 -3.43 -15.44
N LEU A 608 15.97 -3.20 -16.63
CA LEU A 608 17.40 -3.14 -16.85
C LEU A 608 18.04 -1.95 -16.11
N SER A 609 17.39 -0.78 -16.11
CA SER A 609 17.81 0.40 -15.34
C SER A 609 17.86 0.11 -13.84
N ASN A 610 16.80 -0.51 -13.31
CA ASN A 610 16.75 -0.91 -11.89
C ASN A 610 17.83 -1.94 -11.54
N PHE A 611 18.09 -2.90 -12.43
CA PHE A 611 19.17 -3.88 -12.29
C PHE A 611 20.55 -3.19 -12.25
N PHE A 612 20.82 -2.27 -13.19
CA PHE A 612 22.09 -1.54 -13.22
C PHE A 612 22.29 -0.69 -11.96
N ASN A 613 21.25 0.04 -11.54
CA ASN A 613 21.31 0.91 -10.36
C ASN A 613 21.53 0.14 -9.05
N SER A 614 20.92 -1.05 -8.92
CA SER A 614 20.84 -1.75 -7.63
C SER A 614 21.83 -2.92 -7.53
N ILE A 615 21.92 -3.76 -8.57
CA ILE A 615 22.65 -5.04 -8.54
C ILE A 615 24.07 -4.87 -9.11
N LEU A 616 24.22 -4.24 -10.28
CA LEU A 616 25.53 -4.23 -10.96
C LEU A 616 26.61 -3.50 -10.14
N PHE A 617 26.34 -2.27 -9.70
CA PHE A 617 27.34 -1.50 -8.94
C PHE A 617 27.73 -2.17 -7.65
N TRP A 618 26.77 -2.80 -6.98
CA TRP A 618 27.05 -3.55 -5.77
C TRP A 618 27.99 -4.72 -6.06
N PHE A 619 27.70 -5.51 -7.08
CA PHE A 619 28.54 -6.63 -7.48
C PHE A 619 29.95 -6.18 -7.90
N LEU A 620 30.06 -5.07 -8.64
CA LEU A 620 31.35 -4.48 -8.99
C LEU A 620 32.11 -3.99 -7.76
N ASN A 621 31.46 -3.32 -6.81
CA ASN A 621 32.08 -2.89 -5.55
C ASN A 621 32.57 -4.08 -4.74
N LEU A 622 31.78 -5.16 -4.64
CA LEU A 622 32.17 -6.40 -3.98
C LEU A 622 33.45 -6.98 -4.61
N ILE A 623 33.51 -7.09 -5.94
CA ILE A 623 34.70 -7.59 -6.65
C ILE A 623 35.92 -6.71 -6.33
N VAL A 624 35.76 -5.39 -6.40
CA VAL A 624 36.83 -4.43 -6.13
C VAL A 624 37.33 -4.53 -4.69
N ASP A 625 36.43 -4.66 -3.72
CA ASP A 625 36.78 -4.82 -2.31
C ASP A 625 37.48 -6.16 -2.04
N VAL A 626 37.04 -7.25 -2.66
CA VAL A 626 37.74 -8.56 -2.59
C VAL A 626 39.15 -8.43 -3.17
N ILE A 627 39.32 -7.77 -4.33
CA ILE A 627 40.65 -7.52 -4.91
C ILE A 627 41.51 -6.67 -3.97
N LEU A 628 40.94 -5.65 -3.33
CA LEU A 628 41.62 -4.83 -2.33
C LEU A 628 42.10 -5.68 -1.15
N ILE A 629 41.23 -6.52 -0.61
CA ILE A 629 41.54 -7.43 0.50
C ILE A 629 42.70 -8.36 0.13
N LEU A 630 42.63 -9.00 -1.04
CA LEU A 630 43.69 -9.89 -1.53
C LEU A 630 45.03 -9.16 -1.70
N LYS A 631 45.01 -7.96 -2.31
CA LYS A 631 46.22 -7.14 -2.49
C LYS A 631 46.78 -6.61 -1.17
N PHE A 632 45.93 -6.27 -0.20
CA PHE A 632 46.37 -5.87 1.13
C PHE A 632 46.98 -7.04 1.89
N SER A 633 46.41 -8.24 1.78
CA SER A 633 46.93 -9.46 2.39
C SER A 633 48.30 -9.83 1.83
N SER A 634 48.47 -9.78 0.51
CA SER A 634 49.78 -10.07 -0.11
C SER A 634 50.84 -9.02 0.27
N SER A 635 50.48 -7.73 0.30
CA SER A 635 51.38 -6.67 0.77
C SER A 635 51.76 -6.82 2.25
N LEU A 636 50.86 -7.37 3.07
CA LEU A 636 51.14 -7.72 4.46
C LEU A 636 52.18 -8.83 4.54
N GLU A 637 51.98 -9.93 3.81
CA GLU A 637 52.92 -11.06 3.75
C GLU A 637 54.30 -10.66 3.25
N GLU A 638 54.39 -9.84 2.20
CA GLU A 638 55.68 -9.31 1.71
C GLU A 638 56.40 -8.47 2.77
N SER A 639 55.65 -7.65 3.51
CA SER A 639 56.22 -6.87 4.61
C SER A 639 56.67 -7.73 5.79
N GLU A 640 56.05 -8.89 6.01
CA GLU A 640 56.50 -9.88 6.99
C GLU A 640 57.78 -10.60 6.54
N LYS A 641 57.88 -10.99 5.27
CA LYS A 641 59.08 -11.60 4.70
C LYS A 641 60.29 -10.65 4.74
N LEU A 642 60.08 -9.36 4.51
CA LEU A 642 61.13 -8.33 4.64
C LEU A 642 61.59 -8.13 6.09
N LYS A 643 60.67 -8.30 7.07
CA LYS A 643 60.99 -8.18 8.50
C LYS A 643 61.95 -9.26 8.98
N CYS A 644 61.82 -10.50 8.47
CA CYS A 644 62.76 -11.59 8.77
C CYS A 644 64.19 -11.29 8.27
N LYS A 645 64.37 -10.31 7.37
CA LYS A 645 65.70 -9.92 6.85
C LYS A 645 66.33 -8.73 7.58
N MET A 646 65.59 -7.98 8.41
CA MET A 646 66.10 -6.78 9.10
C MET A 646 65.94 -6.88 10.62
N ASN A 647 66.99 -7.33 11.31
CA ASN A 647 66.95 -7.64 12.75
C ASN A 647 66.97 -6.43 13.72
N SER A 648 67.04 -5.16 13.28
CA SER A 648 67.36 -4.04 14.21
C SER A 648 66.33 -2.90 14.38
N LYS A 649 65.11 -2.96 13.79
CA LYS A 649 64.05 -1.93 14.00
C LYS A 649 62.65 -2.51 14.30
N ILE A 650 62.56 -3.34 15.34
CA ILE A 650 61.37 -4.17 15.64
C ILE A 650 60.17 -3.37 16.19
N ARG A 651 60.38 -2.26 16.90
CA ARG A 651 59.29 -1.53 17.61
C ARG A 651 58.33 -0.76 16.69
N ASP A 652 58.86 0.01 15.72
CA ASP A 652 58.01 0.79 14.81
C ASP A 652 57.26 -0.11 13.81
N LEU A 653 57.85 -1.24 13.44
CA LEU A 653 57.23 -2.24 12.57
C LEU A 653 56.03 -2.94 13.23
N ASN A 654 56.05 -3.15 14.55
CA ASN A 654 54.92 -3.76 15.27
C ASN A 654 53.68 -2.83 15.28
N LYS A 655 53.88 -1.51 15.38
CA LYS A 655 52.78 -0.53 15.34
C LYS A 655 52.11 -0.48 13.96
N GLY A 656 52.90 -0.56 12.88
CA GLY A 656 52.40 -0.65 11.51
C GLY A 656 51.61 -1.93 11.22
N LYS A 657 52.03 -3.08 11.78
CA LYS A 657 51.35 -4.38 11.59
C LYS A 657 49.93 -4.40 12.18
N ASN A 658 49.77 -3.89 13.41
CA ASN A 658 48.44 -3.80 14.02
C ASN A 658 47.52 -2.86 13.25
N MET A 659 48.05 -1.76 12.71
CA MET A 659 47.27 -0.84 11.88
C MET A 659 46.79 -1.51 10.58
N LYS A 660 47.66 -2.24 9.88
CA LYS A 660 47.29 -2.95 8.64
C LYS A 660 46.24 -4.06 8.90
N LYS A 661 46.38 -4.86 9.97
CA LYS A 661 45.36 -5.86 10.35
C LYS A 661 44.02 -5.21 10.68
N ARG A 662 44.01 -4.11 11.43
CA ARG A 662 42.77 -3.36 11.72
C ARG A 662 42.11 -2.85 10.44
N ILE A 663 42.88 -2.31 9.49
CA ILE A 663 42.34 -1.87 8.18
C ILE A 663 41.71 -3.05 7.42
N LEU A 664 42.35 -4.23 7.45
CA LEU A 664 41.81 -5.44 6.82
C LEU A 664 40.47 -5.86 7.46
N TYR A 665 40.40 -5.97 8.79
CA TYR A 665 39.17 -6.31 9.50
C TYR A 665 38.06 -5.30 9.25
N LEU A 666 38.35 -4.00 9.29
CA LEU A 666 37.38 -2.96 8.97
C LEU A 666 36.89 -3.06 7.52
N THR A 667 37.76 -3.45 6.58
CA THR A 667 37.34 -3.67 5.19
C THR A 667 36.42 -4.87 5.07
N ILE A 668 36.73 -6.00 5.72
CA ILE A 668 35.89 -7.20 5.74
C ILE A 668 34.53 -6.92 6.41
N LEU A 669 34.53 -6.24 7.56
CA LEU A 669 33.32 -5.86 8.26
C LEU A 669 32.44 -4.95 7.39
N ASN A 670 33.03 -3.97 6.71
CA ASN A 670 32.28 -3.11 5.80
C ASN A 670 31.73 -3.86 4.60
N THR A 671 32.52 -4.74 3.97
CA THR A 671 32.05 -5.50 2.82
C THR A 671 30.93 -6.46 3.23
N SER A 672 31.05 -7.14 4.38
CA SER A 672 29.99 -8.03 4.90
C SER A 672 28.72 -7.26 5.28
N LEU A 673 28.86 -6.13 5.96
CA LEU A 673 27.73 -5.25 6.28
C LEU A 673 27.10 -4.69 5.01
N GLY A 674 27.90 -4.27 4.03
CA GLY A 674 27.43 -3.82 2.72
C GLY A 674 26.69 -4.92 1.94
N VAL A 675 27.16 -6.18 1.99
CA VAL A 675 26.47 -7.35 1.43
C VAL A 675 25.12 -7.54 2.11
N PHE A 676 25.10 -7.55 3.44
CA PHE A 676 23.88 -7.74 4.23
C PHE A 676 22.85 -6.66 3.93
N LEU A 677 23.27 -5.38 3.92
CA LEU A 677 22.39 -4.25 3.66
C LEU A 677 21.86 -4.24 2.22
N LYS A 678 22.66 -4.70 1.26
CA LYS A 678 22.30 -4.76 -0.16
C LYS A 678 21.44 -5.97 -0.51
N PHE A 679 21.53 -7.06 0.25
CA PHE A 679 20.64 -8.21 0.10
C PHE A 679 19.15 -7.79 0.16
N PHE A 680 18.81 -6.91 1.11
CA PHE A 680 17.46 -6.36 1.19
C PHE A 680 17.09 -5.49 -0.01
N GLU A 681 18.02 -4.68 -0.54
CA GLU A 681 17.80 -3.84 -1.73
C GLU A 681 17.60 -4.67 -3.02
N ILE A 682 18.27 -5.80 -3.11
CA ILE A 682 18.18 -6.71 -4.26
C ILE A 682 16.83 -7.44 -4.26
N PHE A 683 16.28 -7.76 -3.08
CA PHE A 683 15.08 -8.58 -2.95
C PHE A 683 13.87 -8.03 -3.73
N PRO A 684 13.45 -6.74 -3.63
CA PRO A 684 12.34 -6.20 -4.43
C PRO A 684 12.59 -6.23 -5.94
N SER A 685 13.84 -6.01 -6.37
CA SER A 685 14.20 -6.03 -7.79
C SER A 685 14.14 -7.46 -8.35
N VAL A 686 14.66 -8.43 -7.61
CA VAL A 686 14.58 -9.85 -7.94
C VAL A 686 13.13 -10.32 -7.90
N HIS A 687 12.36 -9.90 -6.90
CA HIS A 687 10.93 -10.18 -6.80
C HIS A 687 10.17 -9.62 -8.01
N ALA A 688 10.35 -8.34 -8.35
CA ALA A 688 9.69 -7.74 -9.51
C ALA A 688 10.08 -8.44 -10.82
N PHE A 689 11.34 -8.85 -10.95
CA PHE A 689 11.81 -9.63 -12.09
C PHE A 689 11.16 -11.03 -12.13
N LEU A 690 11.13 -11.75 -11.00
CA LEU A 690 10.51 -13.05 -10.87
C LEU A 690 9.01 -12.99 -11.12
N VAL A 691 8.27 -12.06 -10.51
CA VAL A 691 6.84 -11.88 -10.76
C VAL A 691 6.56 -11.64 -12.24
N ASN A 692 7.37 -10.84 -12.92
CA ASN A 692 7.20 -10.61 -14.36
C ASN A 692 7.55 -11.85 -15.21
N LEU A 693 8.57 -12.62 -14.83
CA LEU A 693 8.88 -13.90 -15.49
C LEU A 693 7.76 -14.93 -15.27
N ILE A 694 7.27 -15.04 -14.04
CA ILE A 694 6.24 -15.99 -13.62
C ILE A 694 4.91 -15.65 -14.31
N ALA A 695 4.51 -14.38 -14.28
CA ALA A 695 3.31 -13.89 -14.96
C ALA A 695 3.32 -14.16 -16.47
N SER A 696 4.51 -14.34 -17.06
CA SER A 696 4.62 -14.64 -18.48
C SER A 696 4.49 -16.13 -18.82
N ASN A 697 4.78 -17.09 -17.91
CA ASN A 697 4.92 -18.51 -18.31
C ASN A 697 4.78 -19.60 -17.22
N PHE A 698 4.59 -19.33 -15.92
CA PHE A 698 4.63 -20.39 -14.89
C PHE A 698 3.50 -20.34 -13.84
N THR A 699 2.78 -21.45 -13.70
CA THR A 699 1.92 -21.76 -12.54
C THR A 699 2.79 -22.25 -11.38
N ILE A 700 3.33 -21.35 -10.57
CA ILE A 700 4.07 -21.74 -9.35
C ILE A 700 3.07 -22.04 -8.22
N GLU A 701 3.29 -23.17 -7.55
CA GLU A 701 2.47 -23.69 -6.45
C GLU A 701 2.29 -22.72 -5.26
N ASN A 702 1.13 -22.90 -4.61
CA ASN A 702 0.43 -22.05 -3.63
C ASN A 702 1.26 -21.39 -2.51
N TYR A 703 2.45 -21.88 -2.14
CA TYR A 703 3.23 -21.32 -1.03
C TYR A 703 3.97 -20.01 -1.38
N MET A 704 4.55 -19.93 -2.59
CA MET A 704 5.13 -18.66 -3.05
C MET A 704 4.02 -17.67 -3.38
N GLN A 705 2.89 -18.14 -3.94
CA GLN A 705 1.74 -17.28 -4.17
C GLN A 705 1.15 -16.76 -2.84
N PHE A 706 1.15 -17.55 -1.76
CA PHE A 706 0.81 -17.08 -0.41
C PHE A 706 1.79 -16.00 0.10
N PHE A 707 3.11 -16.24 -0.02
CA PHE A 707 4.11 -15.24 0.37
C PHE A 707 3.96 -13.95 -0.45
N LEU A 708 3.71 -14.07 -1.76
CA LEU A 708 3.54 -12.94 -2.66
C LEU A 708 2.20 -12.21 -2.43
N ASN A 709 1.10 -12.91 -2.18
CA ASN A 709 -0.22 -12.27 -2.12
C ASN A 709 -0.57 -11.80 -0.69
N VAL A 710 -0.28 -12.60 0.35
CA VAL A 710 -0.55 -12.22 1.74
C VAL A 710 0.48 -11.23 2.27
N ILE A 711 1.76 -11.51 2.05
CA ILE A 711 2.82 -10.62 2.55
C ILE A 711 3.01 -9.48 1.56
N CYS A 712 3.29 -9.72 0.26
CA CYS A 712 3.53 -8.63 -0.71
C CYS A 712 2.29 -7.76 -1.03
N GLY A 713 1.11 -8.36 -1.19
CA GLY A 713 -0.14 -7.66 -1.54
C GLY A 713 -0.81 -6.94 -0.36
N HIS A 714 -1.22 -7.69 0.68
CA HIS A 714 -2.03 -7.12 1.77
C HIS A 714 -1.26 -6.23 2.76
N LEU A 715 0.01 -6.54 3.05
CA LEU A 715 0.79 -5.78 4.03
C LEU A 715 1.49 -4.55 3.43
N LEU A 716 1.17 -4.16 2.18
CA LEU A 716 1.95 -3.18 1.44
C LEU A 716 3.45 -3.53 1.47
N PHE A 717 3.80 -4.82 1.49
CA PHE A 717 5.18 -5.22 1.78
C PHE A 717 6.14 -4.79 0.69
N HIS A 718 5.70 -4.60 -0.56
CA HIS A 718 6.52 -3.91 -1.55
C HIS A 718 6.88 -2.47 -1.12
N LYS A 719 5.92 -1.71 -0.55
CA LYS A 719 6.12 -0.35 -0.02
C LYS A 719 6.98 -0.38 1.26
N LEU A 720 6.72 -1.30 2.19
CA LEU A 720 7.57 -1.55 3.35
C LEU A 720 9.00 -1.87 2.90
N MET A 721 9.18 -2.82 1.99
CA MET A 721 10.48 -3.23 1.50
C MET A 721 11.16 -2.10 0.76
N LYS A 722 10.45 -1.34 -0.09
CA LYS A 722 11.00 -0.12 -0.72
C LYS A 722 11.54 0.85 0.35
N ASN A 723 10.77 1.09 1.42
CA ASN A 723 11.17 1.99 2.49
C ASN A 723 12.31 1.41 3.34
N VAL A 724 12.31 0.11 3.62
CA VAL A 724 13.40 -0.61 4.29
C VAL A 724 14.67 -0.60 3.43
N CYS A 725 14.55 -0.72 2.12
CA CYS A 725 15.67 -0.62 1.18
C CYS A 725 16.22 0.80 1.14
N GLN A 726 15.36 1.81 1.14
CA GLN A 726 15.77 3.22 1.28
C GLN A 726 16.46 3.46 2.63
N LEU A 727 15.93 2.92 3.74
CA LEU A 727 16.57 2.93 5.06
C LEU A 727 17.95 2.31 4.99
N PHE A 728 18.09 1.13 4.40
CA PHE A 728 19.38 0.44 4.35
C PHE A 728 20.35 1.12 3.39
N PHE A 729 19.87 1.75 2.32
CA PHE A 729 20.69 2.58 1.45
C PHE A 729 21.21 3.82 2.20
N ILE A 730 20.35 4.48 2.96
CA ILE A 730 20.71 5.60 3.80
C ILE A 730 21.67 5.17 4.92
N PHE A 731 21.42 4.03 5.57
CA PHE A 731 22.31 3.47 6.59
C PHE A 731 23.67 3.08 6.00
N ASN A 732 23.71 2.56 4.77
CA ASN A 732 24.94 2.35 4.03
C ASN A 732 25.71 3.67 3.83
N ILE A 733 25.02 4.76 3.48
CA ILE A 733 25.64 6.10 3.41
C ILE A 733 26.24 6.48 4.76
N LEU A 734 25.50 6.27 5.85
CA LEU A 734 25.97 6.57 7.21
C LEU A 734 27.21 5.77 7.59
N ILE A 735 27.20 4.46 7.35
CA ILE A 735 28.34 3.59 7.63
C ILE A 735 29.53 3.98 6.78
N ALA A 736 29.32 4.30 5.50
CA ALA A 736 30.39 4.75 4.61
C ALA A 736 31.04 6.02 5.16
N ASP A 737 30.24 7.02 5.53
CA ASP A 737 30.72 8.27 6.14
C ASP A 737 31.46 8.02 7.47
N LEU A 738 30.89 7.20 8.37
CA LEU A 738 31.53 6.82 9.63
C LEU A 738 32.85 6.07 9.41
N TYR A 739 32.88 5.15 8.44
CA TYR A 739 34.09 4.44 8.07
C TYR A 739 35.17 5.40 7.58
N PHE A 740 34.80 6.38 6.75
CA PHE A 740 35.74 7.41 6.30
C PHE A 740 36.28 8.24 7.46
N LEU A 741 35.43 8.61 8.41
CA LEU A 741 35.83 9.33 9.62
C LEU A 741 36.77 8.52 10.52
N ILE A 742 36.50 7.21 10.68
CA ILE A 742 37.27 6.33 11.57
C ILE A 742 38.61 5.91 10.96
N SER A 743 38.65 5.70 9.64
CA SER A 743 39.82 5.14 8.94
C SER A 743 41.00 6.12 8.85
N ASP A 744 40.76 7.44 8.82
CA ASP A 744 41.82 8.44 8.88
C ASP A 744 42.09 8.85 10.34
N SER A 745 43.30 8.53 10.83
CA SER A 745 43.74 8.88 12.18
C SER A 745 43.61 10.38 12.51
N LYS A 746 43.72 11.27 11.52
CA LYS A 746 43.54 12.72 11.74
C LYS A 746 42.07 13.08 11.88
N LEU A 747 41.20 12.52 11.04
CA LEU A 747 39.75 12.70 11.14
C LEU A 747 39.26 12.23 12.51
N ARG A 748 39.68 11.04 12.92
CA ARG A 748 39.35 10.47 14.23
C ARG A 748 39.78 11.38 15.38
N ASN A 749 40.97 11.97 15.32
CA ASN A 749 41.45 12.88 16.37
C ASN A 749 40.65 14.19 16.40
N THR A 750 40.32 14.76 15.23
CA THR A 750 39.48 15.96 15.15
C THR A 750 38.07 15.69 15.68
N PHE A 751 37.48 14.56 15.30
CA PHE A 751 36.16 14.14 15.75
C PHE A 751 36.12 13.84 17.25
N GLY A 752 37.12 13.14 17.78
CA GLY A 752 37.27 12.92 19.22
C GLY A 752 37.45 14.22 19.99
N GLY A 753 38.15 15.21 19.41
CA GLY A 753 38.22 16.56 19.95
C GLY A 753 36.86 17.26 20.00
N PHE A 754 36.08 17.14 18.92
CA PHE A 754 34.73 17.69 18.85
C PHE A 754 33.79 17.06 19.89
N ILE A 755 33.74 15.72 19.99
CA ILE A 755 32.95 15.02 21.02
C ILE A 755 33.38 15.46 22.42
N SER A 756 34.69 15.58 22.66
CA SER A 756 35.20 16.03 23.96
C SER A 756 34.81 17.46 24.30
N ALA A 757 34.61 18.33 23.30
CA ALA A 757 34.13 19.71 23.48
C ALA A 757 32.63 19.80 23.78
N PHE A 758 31.83 18.82 23.34
CA PHE A 758 30.41 18.69 23.69
C PHE A 758 30.17 17.93 25.00
N SER A 759 31.18 17.25 25.55
CA SER A 759 31.09 16.77 26.93
C SER A 759 30.97 17.99 27.84
N PRO A 760 29.93 18.07 28.70
CA PRO A 760 29.66 19.27 29.47
C PRO A 760 30.91 19.63 30.26
N SER A 761 31.50 20.79 29.93
CA SER A 761 32.53 21.40 30.74
C SER A 761 31.91 21.59 32.12
N ARG A 762 32.28 20.72 33.08
CA ARG A 762 31.97 20.93 34.48
C ARG A 762 32.54 22.30 34.81
N ASN A 763 31.66 23.30 34.88
CA ASN A 763 32.01 24.60 35.43
C ASN A 763 32.60 24.33 36.80
N GLN A 764 33.90 24.62 36.92
CA GLN A 764 34.56 24.81 38.19
C GLN A 764 33.87 26.01 38.86
N SER A 765 32.75 25.75 39.54
CA SER A 765 32.38 26.59 40.67
C SER A 765 33.46 26.36 41.72
N GLN A 766 34.09 27.45 42.12
CA GLN A 766 35.07 27.50 43.19
C GLN A 766 34.45 26.89 44.45
N MET A 767 34.88 25.67 44.80
CA MET A 767 34.85 25.19 46.18
C MET A 767 36.27 25.21 46.73
N PRO A 768 36.44 25.46 48.04
CA PRO A 768 37.73 25.78 48.62
C PRO A 768 38.67 24.58 48.54
N GLN A 769 39.94 24.90 48.33
CA GLN A 769 41.06 23.98 48.39
C GLN A 769 41.00 23.13 49.67
N SER A 770 40.66 21.85 49.52
CA SER A 770 41.16 20.82 50.41
C SER A 770 41.83 19.76 49.56
N SER A 771 43.01 19.37 50.04
CA SER A 771 43.96 18.44 49.48
C SER A 771 43.32 17.07 49.21
N ASP A 772 43.03 16.77 47.95
CA ASP A 772 42.92 15.41 47.40
C ASP A 772 42.82 15.48 45.86
N SER A 773 43.91 15.89 45.20
CA SER A 773 43.97 16.05 43.74
C SER A 773 44.66 14.91 42.98
N GLU A 774 45.02 13.79 43.63
CA GLU A 774 45.64 12.66 42.94
C GLU A 774 44.62 11.67 42.33
N HIS A 775 43.39 11.59 42.85
CA HIS A 775 42.39 10.65 42.35
C HIS A 775 41.72 11.04 41.02
N PHE A 776 41.67 12.33 40.67
CA PHE A 776 40.99 12.79 39.44
C PHE A 776 41.87 12.78 38.18
N SER A 777 43.20 12.72 38.32
CA SER A 777 44.11 12.52 37.19
C SER A 777 43.98 11.09 36.61
N GLY A 778 43.69 10.12 37.49
CA GLY A 778 43.38 8.73 37.13
C GLY A 778 42.10 8.62 36.30
N LEU A 779 41.02 9.28 36.69
CA LEU A 779 39.72 9.19 36.00
C LEU A 779 39.75 9.78 34.57
N LYS A 780 40.51 10.86 34.36
CA LYS A 780 40.71 11.46 33.02
C LYS A 780 41.52 10.54 32.10
N LYS A 781 42.48 9.81 32.68
CA LYS A 781 43.27 8.78 31.98
C LYS A 781 42.43 7.53 31.72
N ILE A 782 41.53 7.17 32.64
CA ILE A 782 40.58 6.05 32.51
C ILE A 782 39.52 6.36 31.46
N ILE A 783 38.85 7.52 31.44
CA ILE A 783 37.83 7.81 30.41
C ILE A 783 38.46 7.93 29.01
N LYS A 784 39.63 8.56 28.88
CA LYS A 784 40.32 8.68 27.58
C LYS A 784 40.89 7.34 27.11
N ASN A 785 41.38 6.49 28.03
CA ASN A 785 41.88 5.17 27.68
C ASN A 785 40.75 4.16 27.54
N GLU A 786 39.77 4.06 28.43
CA GLU A 786 38.62 3.15 28.34
C GLU A 786 37.68 3.49 27.19
N PHE A 787 37.42 4.75 26.83
CA PHE A 787 36.58 5.00 25.67
C PHE A 787 37.30 4.61 24.38
N ILE A 788 38.60 4.88 24.24
CA ILE A 788 39.39 4.43 23.07
C ILE A 788 39.61 2.91 23.10
N TYR A 789 39.80 2.31 24.28
CA TYR A 789 40.09 0.88 24.47
C TYR A 789 38.83 0.01 24.41
N ASN A 790 37.69 0.47 24.93
CA ASN A 790 36.38 -0.19 24.77
C ASN A 790 35.84 0.00 23.35
N PHE A 791 36.10 1.14 22.70
CA PHE A 791 35.76 1.32 21.28
C PHE A 791 36.66 0.45 20.38
N ASP A 792 37.95 0.31 20.70
CA ASP A 792 38.84 -0.66 20.03
C ASP A 792 38.44 -2.12 20.32
N ASN A 793 37.99 -2.46 21.52
CA ASN A 793 37.54 -3.81 21.90
C ASN A 793 36.14 -4.16 21.35
N PHE A 794 35.24 -3.20 21.19
CA PHE A 794 33.90 -3.39 20.63
C PHE A 794 33.93 -3.73 19.12
N PHE A 795 34.98 -3.32 18.40
CA PHE A 795 35.21 -3.69 16.99
C PHE A 795 36.11 -4.92 16.81
N LEU A 796 36.81 -5.36 17.87
CA LEU A 796 37.68 -6.54 17.86
C LEU A 796 37.00 -7.81 18.41
N LYS A 797 36.00 -7.66 19.26
CA LYS A 797 34.98 -8.70 19.56
C LYS A 797 33.90 -8.66 18.50
#